data_AF-A0A1I8C546-F1
#
_entry.id   AF-A0A1I8C546-F1
#
_cell.length_a   1.000
_cell.length_b   1.000
_cell.length_c   1.000
_cell.angle_alpha   90.00
_cell.angle_beta   90.00
_cell.angle_gamma   90.00
#
_symmetry.space_group_name_H-M   'P 1'
#
loop_
_entity.id
_entity.type
_entity.pdbx_description
1 polymer ?
#
loop_
_entity_poly.entity_id
_entity_poly.type
_entity_poly.pdbx_seq_one_letter_code
_entity_poly.pdbx_strand_id
1 'polypeptide(L)'
;MHYFIKFIFILLFANLIEPTKFKTYKQKFLYAPDLIKAKKQFDKTRITLTVTCSSLHLKVSFNETIKSWNGPVNLGVLIDDTKMVGPQSACTYCKVKKMSEMYQQLSVSFIFKKKREKSSLGDLLNYLETLECDDSQVVSKLCQLKKESTRVVVQNAIHFPINALRNIGRLMVKTDYMILTDLNHIYSKDFELKMSKLAVQELTKNSKSVLVFRMFEASNVSGSHIDNKQQLKDLIDKGEADEFHRKYFKVGHQIPRLPEWFKFNKTTDAEVQFENSFTSKFWEPQIVTRSDIKFNYDEEFKYFMHVVTAHRRELCRAGYHFLIAHNVFAYHKGYKTAYDLFLRKHIKAELIANYHYLNTLNNFETRLNRIYPHRKQQKDKTHYIDINAQGVVTNVKKHRGVNCKYRCCSVDKMGQKFCGQFAPFTKVKPTCEVYTVECFRNGQKLFSDPFLRFVPREIKKSKATFPIKEFAKTKLNNRYNFYIILIDSVSTFSAQRGLKKSIKYLEEEHGAVTIKNLNVVGEDSNTNAYAFMTGTTYFDVRDIEFDRPTIKRDVGVNEQEIHLDHLGFVNFMFEAKGYVTLSTEDHWRNVFQKKTYLEVERKVAHHTSQPFAQFFGKNVEDQFTTGRYYSNFQQKCEWSHTSQMRYFKDFMKSYPKKSKYGIVWLGKISHDRYEGHELIDEQMKEWYKSVKTELDNSFVFYMSDHGYRFGTKGMKDKNAIDQVKLTNRGDYEFKNPFLTITVPKNLRGNNSEILANLKSNMYKKVSHFDTYATIVDFLTKADETNFTSMDQFNFSKLLKKQFAGESLFRPINDAGRDCYSMGISFQYCLKRLKFIEFPNYPKKAVDKIHKAMADNVNSLMRQNKWDHLCVPLTPKYGSKVKLEYALNAKKNIFWRFSGRVSPNNGLYTAYFDQHLNIIPQTIDRIEYFQNIAACFSNSLMQRFCHCKKR
;
A
#
# COMPACT_ATOMS: atom_id res chain seq x y z
N MET A 1 68.99 -14.57 7.90
CA MET A 1 68.02 -15.67 7.69
C MET A 1 67.24 -16.07 8.96
N HIS A 2 67.87 -16.10 10.14
CA HIS A 2 67.20 -16.49 11.41
C HIS A 2 66.10 -15.52 11.90
N TYR A 3 66.20 -14.22 11.61
CA TYR A 3 65.16 -13.24 11.96
C TYR A 3 63.93 -13.27 11.04
N PHE A 4 64.11 -13.68 9.78
CA PHE A 4 63.02 -13.78 8.80
C PHE A 4 62.14 -15.03 9.08
N ILE A 5 62.75 -16.12 9.55
CA ILE A 5 62.05 -17.35 9.95
C ILE A 5 61.27 -17.13 11.25
N LYS A 6 61.78 -16.35 12.22
CA LYS A 6 61.01 -15.97 13.43
C LYS A 6 59.81 -15.07 13.12
N PHE A 7 59.91 -14.16 12.14
CA PHE A 7 58.79 -13.30 11.75
C PHE A 7 57.70 -14.07 10.98
N ILE A 8 58.09 -15.04 10.14
CA ILE A 8 57.16 -15.94 9.44
C ILE A 8 56.52 -16.95 10.41
N PHE A 9 57.22 -17.43 11.44
CA PHE A 9 56.62 -18.28 12.49
C PHE A 9 55.60 -17.51 13.34
N ILE A 10 55.84 -16.23 13.65
CA ILE A 10 54.87 -15.40 14.40
C ILE A 10 53.64 -15.07 13.53
N LEU A 11 53.80 -14.89 12.21
CA LEU A 11 52.68 -14.69 11.27
C LEU A 11 51.90 -15.97 10.92
N LEU A 12 52.54 -17.14 10.94
CA LEU A 12 51.87 -18.43 10.74
C LEU A 12 51.08 -18.89 11.98
N PHE A 13 51.51 -18.52 13.20
CA PHE A 13 50.75 -18.78 14.42
C PHE A 13 49.71 -17.69 14.75
N ALA A 14 49.85 -16.47 14.23
CA ALA A 14 48.84 -15.41 14.40
C ALA A 14 47.50 -15.72 13.67
N ASN A 15 47.48 -16.67 12.73
CA ASN A 15 46.27 -17.12 12.04
C ASN A 15 45.67 -18.43 12.60
N LEU A 16 46.17 -18.94 13.73
CA LEU A 16 45.64 -20.13 14.42
C LEU A 16 45.02 -19.83 15.80
N ILE A 17 44.86 -18.54 16.16
CA ILE A 17 44.05 -18.17 17.33
C ILE A 17 42.60 -18.09 16.88
N GLU A 18 41.86 -19.19 17.02
CA GLU A 18 40.40 -19.19 17.04
C GLU A 18 39.88 -18.10 17.99
N PRO A 19 38.70 -17.49 17.78
CA PRO A 19 38.31 -16.30 18.53
C PRO A 19 38.17 -16.63 20.02
N THR A 20 39.22 -16.37 20.80
CA THR A 20 39.38 -16.65 22.24
C THR A 20 38.56 -15.73 23.13
N LYS A 21 37.49 -15.13 22.59
CA LYS A 21 36.66 -14.16 23.30
C LYS A 21 35.18 -14.44 23.07
N PHE A 22 34.42 -14.36 24.16
CA PHE A 22 32.98 -14.31 24.09
C PHE A 22 32.52 -13.21 23.12
N LYS A 23 31.54 -13.53 22.28
CA LYS A 23 30.83 -12.51 21.51
C LYS A 23 29.80 -11.85 22.41
N THR A 24 29.55 -10.56 22.17
CA THR A 24 28.58 -9.78 22.96
C THR A 24 27.34 -9.47 22.12
N TYR A 25 26.15 -9.64 22.69
CA TYR A 25 24.88 -9.23 22.09
C TYR A 25 24.23 -8.12 22.92
N LYS A 26 24.09 -6.92 22.32
CA LYS A 26 23.51 -5.70 22.92
C LYS A 26 24.03 -5.36 24.32
N GLN A 27 25.27 -5.72 24.64
CA GLN A 27 25.87 -5.60 25.96
C GLN A 27 25.08 -6.29 27.10
N LYS A 28 24.08 -7.11 26.79
CA LYS A 28 23.24 -7.83 27.77
C LYS A 28 23.57 -9.30 27.86
N PHE A 29 24.13 -9.87 26.80
CA PHE A 29 24.48 -11.29 26.73
C PHE A 29 25.90 -11.48 26.23
N LEU A 30 26.55 -12.51 26.75
CA LEU A 30 27.80 -13.06 26.26
C LEU A 30 27.48 -14.44 25.68
N TYR A 31 28.07 -14.80 24.55
CA TYR A 31 27.90 -16.13 23.98
C TYR A 31 29.19 -16.68 23.40
N ALA A 32 29.40 -17.98 23.62
CA ALA A 32 30.48 -18.78 23.08
C ALA A 32 29.94 -19.50 21.83
N PRO A 33 30.14 -18.94 20.63
CA PRO A 33 29.70 -19.58 19.40
C PRO A 33 30.50 -20.86 19.15
N ASP A 34 29.84 -21.89 18.64
CA ASP A 34 30.49 -23.13 18.22
C ASP A 34 31.37 -23.77 19.31
N LEU A 35 30.95 -23.69 20.58
CA LEU A 35 31.61 -24.37 21.71
C LEU A 35 31.73 -25.88 21.46
N ILE A 36 30.72 -26.46 20.79
CA ILE A 36 30.85 -27.73 20.10
C ILE A 36 30.59 -27.48 18.62
N LYS A 37 31.53 -27.89 17.76
CA LYS A 37 31.41 -27.75 16.30
C LYS A 37 30.80 -29.00 15.69
N ALA A 38 29.91 -28.80 14.73
CA ALA A 38 29.48 -29.88 13.84
C ALA A 38 30.70 -30.51 13.16
N LYS A 39 30.77 -31.84 13.19
CA LYS A 39 31.81 -32.63 12.49
C LYS A 39 31.57 -32.68 10.98
N LYS A 40 30.30 -32.58 10.56
CA LYS A 40 29.90 -32.57 9.15
C LYS A 40 29.78 -31.15 8.63
N GLN A 41 30.41 -30.87 7.49
CA GLN A 41 30.24 -29.61 6.76
C GLN A 41 29.06 -29.68 5.79
N PHE A 42 28.45 -28.53 5.54
CA PHE A 42 27.26 -28.39 4.68
C PHE A 42 27.43 -27.22 3.72
N ASP A 43 26.87 -27.38 2.51
CA ASP A 43 26.81 -26.30 1.53
C ASP A 43 25.93 -25.13 2.03
N LYS A 44 26.23 -23.90 1.58
CA LYS A 44 25.49 -22.69 1.99
C LYS A 44 24.01 -22.71 1.59
N THR A 45 23.65 -23.46 0.54
CA THR A 45 22.27 -23.60 0.08
C THR A 45 21.39 -24.49 0.96
N ARG A 46 21.96 -25.16 1.97
CA ARG A 46 21.22 -25.97 2.94
C ARG A 46 20.47 -25.11 3.95
N ILE A 47 19.50 -25.70 4.66
CA ILE A 47 18.73 -24.99 5.68
C ILE A 47 19.28 -25.35 7.08
N THR A 48 19.71 -24.34 7.83
CA THR A 48 20.09 -24.54 9.24
C THR A 48 18.87 -24.62 10.15
N LEU A 49 18.75 -25.71 10.91
CA LEU A 49 17.80 -25.87 12.01
C LEU A 49 18.30 -25.13 13.24
N THR A 50 17.72 -23.97 13.54
CA THR A 50 18.11 -23.17 14.70
C THR A 50 17.15 -23.40 15.86
N VAL A 51 17.70 -23.84 16.99
CA VAL A 51 16.95 -24.12 18.21
C VAL A 51 17.62 -23.42 19.38
N THR A 52 16.82 -22.82 20.25
CA THR A 52 17.34 -22.17 21.46
C THR A 52 16.56 -22.60 22.69
N CYS A 53 17.25 -22.92 23.77
CA CYS A 53 16.63 -23.38 25.01
C CYS A 53 17.36 -22.90 26.26
N SER A 54 16.75 -23.15 27.41
CA SER A 54 17.36 -23.04 28.74
C SER A 54 18.10 -24.34 29.08
N SER A 55 19.20 -24.27 29.83
CA SER A 55 19.94 -25.46 30.31
C SER A 55 19.07 -26.37 31.17
N LEU A 56 18.13 -25.79 31.93
CA LEU A 56 17.16 -26.51 32.75
C LEU A 56 16.08 -27.24 31.91
N HIS A 57 15.90 -26.84 30.66
CA HIS A 57 14.85 -27.35 29.77
C HIS A 57 15.38 -28.20 28.61
N LEU A 58 16.69 -28.47 28.56
CA LEU A 58 17.27 -29.37 27.57
C LEU A 58 16.86 -30.82 27.88
N LYS A 59 15.97 -31.37 27.05
CA LYS A 59 15.38 -32.71 27.21
C LYS A 59 15.96 -33.73 26.22
N VAL A 60 15.92 -35.01 26.59
CA VAL A 60 16.33 -36.14 25.74
C VAL A 60 15.52 -36.23 24.44
N SER A 61 14.27 -35.77 24.46
CA SER A 61 13.39 -35.73 23.26
C SER A 61 13.97 -34.93 22.09
N PHE A 62 14.92 -34.01 22.35
CA PHE A 62 15.60 -33.25 21.30
C PHE A 62 16.38 -34.15 20.33
N ASN A 63 16.79 -35.35 20.76
CA ASN A 63 17.45 -36.33 19.88
C ASN A 63 16.59 -36.71 18.67
N GLU A 64 15.27 -36.83 18.84
CA GLU A 64 14.36 -37.16 17.74
C GLU A 64 14.29 -36.02 16.72
N THR A 65 14.28 -34.77 17.19
CA THR A 65 14.32 -33.57 16.36
C THR A 65 15.59 -33.57 15.50
N ILE A 66 16.78 -33.77 16.09
CA ILE A 66 18.05 -33.81 15.36
C ILE A 66 18.07 -34.97 14.36
N LYS A 67 17.63 -36.17 14.79
CA LYS A 67 17.59 -37.37 13.93
C LYS A 67 16.70 -37.17 12.71
N SER A 68 15.62 -36.38 12.81
CA SER A 68 14.72 -36.07 11.68
C SER A 68 15.22 -34.99 10.73
N TRP A 69 16.39 -34.38 10.97
CA TRP A 69 16.90 -33.25 10.20
C TRP A 69 18.21 -33.60 9.46
N ASN A 70 18.18 -33.56 8.13
CA ASN A 70 19.33 -33.92 7.28
C ASN A 70 20.36 -32.79 7.08
N GLY A 71 20.05 -31.56 7.51
CA GLY A 71 20.91 -30.39 7.35
C GLY A 71 21.70 -30.01 8.61
N PRO A 72 22.37 -28.84 8.62
CA PRO A 72 23.06 -28.34 9.80
C PRO A 72 22.07 -28.01 10.94
N VAL A 73 22.46 -28.29 12.18
CA VAL A 73 21.70 -27.97 13.39
C VAL A 73 22.51 -27.04 14.28
N ASN A 74 21.90 -25.94 14.69
CA ASN A 74 22.50 -24.96 15.58
C ASN A 74 21.67 -24.86 16.87
N LEU A 75 22.24 -25.31 17.99
CA LEU A 75 21.64 -25.27 19.32
C LEU A 75 22.28 -24.17 20.18
N GLY A 76 21.51 -23.13 20.51
CA GLY A 76 21.89 -22.12 21.50
C GLY A 76 21.31 -22.43 22.88
N VAL A 77 22.16 -22.67 23.87
CA VAL A 77 21.72 -22.98 25.25
C VAL A 77 22.00 -21.81 26.17
N LEU A 78 20.95 -21.21 26.75
CA LEU A 78 21.08 -20.26 27.85
C LEU A 78 21.46 -21.05 29.12
N ILE A 79 22.62 -20.76 29.68
CA ILE A 79 23.01 -21.33 30.98
C ILE A 79 22.29 -20.54 32.08
N ASP A 80 21.34 -21.19 32.75
CA ASP A 80 20.57 -20.62 33.85
C ASP A 80 21.34 -20.70 35.18
N ASP A 81 22.50 -20.05 35.21
CA ASP A 81 23.30 -19.88 36.40
C ASP A 81 23.80 -18.44 36.50
N THR A 82 24.18 -18.06 37.71
CA THR A 82 24.90 -16.83 37.99
C THR A 82 26.37 -16.89 37.59
N LYS A 83 26.96 -18.09 37.56
CA LYS A 83 28.35 -18.34 37.20
C LYS A 83 28.48 -18.87 35.78
N MET A 84 29.43 -18.36 35.01
CA MET A 84 29.76 -18.92 33.70
C MET A 84 30.49 -20.26 33.83
N VAL A 85 31.43 -20.33 34.77
CA VAL A 85 32.19 -21.54 35.11
C VAL A 85 31.56 -22.17 36.35
N GLY A 86 30.91 -23.31 36.18
CA GLY A 86 30.22 -23.98 37.27
C GLY A 86 29.37 -25.18 36.87
N PRO A 87 28.64 -25.77 37.84
CA PRO A 87 27.95 -27.05 37.68
C PRO A 87 26.90 -27.07 36.57
N GLN A 88 26.17 -25.96 36.33
CA GLN A 88 25.17 -25.90 35.26
C GLN A 88 25.80 -25.93 33.86
N SER A 89 26.92 -25.21 33.67
CA SER A 89 27.70 -25.28 32.43
C SER A 89 28.26 -26.69 32.22
N ALA A 90 28.81 -27.31 33.28
CA ALA A 90 29.33 -28.68 33.25
C ALA A 90 28.25 -29.71 32.89
N CYS A 91 27.10 -29.69 33.59
CA CYS A 91 25.98 -30.58 33.32
C CYS A 91 25.46 -30.41 31.87
N THR A 92 25.30 -29.16 31.43
CA THR A 92 24.84 -28.87 30.06
C THR A 92 25.84 -29.40 29.05
N TYR A 93 27.13 -29.16 29.26
CA TYR A 93 28.20 -29.62 28.39
C TYR A 93 28.21 -31.13 28.24
N CYS A 94 28.17 -31.89 29.34
CA CYS A 94 28.15 -33.35 29.27
C CYS A 94 26.91 -33.88 28.51
N LYS A 95 25.73 -33.26 28.71
CA LYS A 95 24.53 -33.62 27.95
C LYS A 95 24.71 -33.39 26.44
N VAL A 96 25.24 -32.24 26.04
CA VAL A 96 25.39 -31.91 24.61
C VAL A 96 26.59 -32.57 23.94
N LYS A 97 27.65 -32.88 24.68
CA LYS A 97 28.83 -33.63 24.19
C LYS A 97 28.41 -35.00 23.68
N LYS A 98 27.69 -35.76 24.51
CA LYS A 98 27.11 -37.06 24.13
C LYS A 98 26.17 -36.96 22.92
N MET A 99 25.38 -35.89 22.82
CA MET A 99 24.53 -35.65 21.64
C MET A 99 25.37 -35.38 20.37
N SER A 100 26.45 -34.60 20.47
CA SER A 100 27.32 -34.26 19.33
C SER A 100 28.12 -35.44 18.80
N GLU A 101 28.38 -36.44 19.65
CA GLU A 101 28.99 -37.71 19.24
C GLU A 101 28.03 -38.55 18.40
N MET A 102 26.74 -38.56 18.76
CA MET A 102 25.69 -39.24 17.99
C MET A 102 25.28 -38.50 16.72
N TYR A 103 25.37 -37.17 16.71
CA TYR A 103 24.85 -36.32 15.63
C TYR A 103 25.90 -35.35 15.09
N GLN A 104 26.56 -35.78 14.02
CA GLN A 104 27.66 -35.02 13.40
C GLN A 104 27.25 -33.64 12.84
N GLN A 105 25.96 -33.40 12.65
CA GLN A 105 25.41 -32.13 12.16
C GLN A 105 25.18 -31.08 13.25
N LEU A 106 25.39 -31.41 14.53
CA LEU A 106 25.09 -30.55 15.67
C LEU A 106 26.24 -29.60 16.01
N SER A 107 25.97 -28.29 15.90
CA SER A 107 26.76 -27.23 16.54
C SER A 107 26.05 -26.71 17.78
N VAL A 108 26.80 -26.47 18.86
CA VAL A 108 26.27 -25.99 20.13
C VAL A 108 26.99 -24.74 20.59
N SER A 109 26.20 -23.76 21.05
CA SER A 109 26.71 -22.49 21.58
C SER A 109 26.12 -22.22 22.96
N PHE A 110 26.95 -21.78 23.89
CA PHE A 110 26.51 -21.39 25.24
C PHE A 110 26.26 -19.89 25.29
N ILE A 111 25.15 -19.50 25.91
CA ILE A 111 24.69 -18.13 26.05
C ILE A 111 24.57 -17.82 27.54
N PHE A 112 25.08 -16.66 27.95
CA PHE A 112 25.12 -16.20 29.32
C PHE A 112 24.52 -14.79 29.42
N LYS A 113 23.81 -14.50 30.52
CA LYS A 113 23.43 -13.12 30.87
C LYS A 113 24.69 -12.39 31.33
N LYS A 114 25.00 -11.23 30.73
CA LYS A 114 26.19 -10.45 31.09
C LYS A 114 26.04 -9.91 32.52
N LYS A 115 26.90 -10.36 33.43
CA LYS A 115 27.03 -9.90 34.83
C LYS A 115 28.48 -9.44 35.11
N ARG A 116 28.77 -8.98 36.33
CA ARG A 116 30.10 -8.49 36.78
C ARG A 116 31.20 -9.57 36.86
N GLU A 117 30.92 -10.81 36.50
CA GLU A 117 31.88 -11.92 36.51
C GLU A 117 32.94 -11.72 35.41
N LYS A 118 34.22 -11.95 35.73
CA LYS A 118 35.37 -11.69 34.85
C LYS A 118 35.91 -12.93 34.10
N SER A 119 35.25 -14.08 34.23
CA SER A 119 35.70 -15.34 33.62
C SER A 119 35.82 -15.21 32.10
N SER A 120 36.97 -15.61 31.56
CA SER A 120 37.26 -15.60 30.13
C SER A 120 36.66 -16.84 29.43
N LEU A 121 36.61 -16.82 28.10
CA LEU A 121 36.21 -18.01 27.33
C LEU A 121 37.20 -19.16 27.55
N GLY A 122 38.49 -18.85 27.74
CA GLY A 122 39.52 -19.84 28.07
C GLY A 122 39.26 -20.53 29.41
N ASP A 123 38.87 -19.78 30.44
CA ASP A 123 38.57 -20.36 31.77
C ASP A 123 37.40 -21.34 31.68
N LEU A 124 36.38 -21.03 30.88
CA LEU A 124 35.26 -21.92 30.63
C LEU A 124 35.71 -23.19 29.89
N LEU A 125 36.46 -23.05 28.79
CA LEU A 125 36.91 -24.20 28.00
C LEU A 125 37.81 -25.13 28.82
N ASN A 126 38.80 -24.58 29.53
CA ASN A 126 39.68 -25.35 30.41
C ASN A 126 38.88 -26.12 31.46
N TYR A 127 37.89 -25.48 32.10
CA TYR A 127 37.03 -26.15 33.05
C TYR A 127 36.23 -27.29 32.41
N LEU A 128 35.63 -27.07 31.24
CA LEU A 128 34.82 -28.07 30.55
C LEU A 128 35.64 -29.27 30.04
N GLU A 129 36.90 -29.05 29.65
CA GLU A 129 37.82 -30.10 29.20
C GLU A 129 38.24 -31.04 30.32
N THR A 130 38.28 -30.56 31.58
CA THR A 130 38.59 -31.40 32.75
C THR A 130 37.45 -32.35 33.17
N LEU A 131 36.28 -32.29 32.52
CA LEU A 131 35.10 -33.05 32.92
C LEU A 131 35.06 -34.46 32.30
N GLU A 132 34.94 -35.47 33.15
CA GLU A 132 34.69 -36.86 32.77
C GLU A 132 33.19 -37.09 32.49
N CYS A 133 32.73 -36.64 31.32
CA CYS A 133 31.32 -36.75 30.93
C CYS A 133 30.83 -38.17 30.60
N ASP A 134 31.73 -39.15 30.52
CA ASP A 134 31.40 -40.56 30.25
C ASP A 134 30.95 -41.31 31.52
N ASP A 135 31.31 -40.80 32.71
CA ASP A 135 30.86 -41.38 33.98
C ASP A 135 29.45 -40.89 34.34
N SER A 136 28.50 -41.82 34.33
CA SER A 136 27.11 -41.58 34.69
C SER A 136 26.88 -41.08 36.12
N GLN A 137 27.74 -41.45 37.09
CA GLN A 137 27.67 -40.96 38.47
C GLN A 137 28.15 -39.51 38.56
N VAL A 138 29.24 -39.17 37.85
CA VAL A 138 29.74 -37.79 37.74
C VAL A 138 28.69 -36.88 37.13
N VAL A 139 28.09 -37.29 36.00
CA VAL A 139 27.02 -36.52 35.34
C VAL A 139 25.79 -36.39 36.23
N SER A 140 25.39 -37.46 36.93
CA SER A 140 24.26 -37.42 37.88
C SER A 140 24.47 -36.42 39.02
N LYS A 141 25.69 -36.37 39.58
CA LYS A 141 26.08 -35.42 40.63
C LYS A 141 26.14 -33.97 40.12
N LEU A 142 26.65 -33.75 38.91
CA LEU A 142 26.69 -32.43 38.26
C LEU A 142 25.30 -31.91 37.89
N CYS A 143 24.40 -32.81 37.49
CA CYS A 143 23.08 -32.50 36.96
C CYS A 143 21.96 -32.52 38.01
N GLN A 144 22.26 -32.38 39.30
CA GLN A 144 21.23 -32.33 40.34
C GLN A 144 20.26 -31.16 40.09
N LEU A 145 19.04 -31.50 39.66
CA LEU A 145 17.97 -30.54 39.43
C LEU A 145 17.45 -30.05 40.78
N LYS A 146 17.66 -28.76 41.11
CA LYS A 146 16.91 -28.13 42.18
C LYS A 146 15.43 -28.17 41.82
N LYS A 147 14.60 -28.82 42.65
CA LYS A 147 13.14 -28.71 42.55
C LYS A 147 12.75 -27.28 42.90
N GLU A 148 12.32 -26.52 41.91
CA GLU A 148 11.79 -25.18 42.08
C GLU A 148 10.30 -25.24 42.44
N SER A 149 9.85 -24.34 43.31
CA SER A 149 8.40 -24.18 43.54
C SER A 149 7.72 -23.63 42.29
N THR A 150 6.43 -23.89 42.11
CA THR A 150 5.64 -23.38 40.98
C THR A 150 5.77 -21.86 40.82
N ARG A 151 5.89 -21.12 41.93
CA ARG A 151 6.09 -19.66 41.92
C ARG A 151 7.42 -19.26 41.27
N VAL A 152 8.51 -19.97 41.59
CA VAL A 152 9.84 -19.72 41.01
C VAL A 152 9.85 -20.07 39.52
N VAL A 153 9.22 -21.18 39.12
CA VAL A 153 9.07 -21.56 37.71
C VAL A 153 8.34 -20.49 36.90
N VAL A 154 7.25 -19.94 37.43
CA VAL A 154 6.49 -18.82 36.81
C VAL A 154 7.38 -17.58 36.66
N GLN A 155 8.12 -17.19 37.71
CA GLN A 155 9.04 -16.05 37.66
C GLN A 155 10.17 -16.23 36.65
N ASN A 156 10.79 -17.41 36.61
CA ASN A 156 11.85 -17.72 35.65
C ASN A 156 11.33 -17.67 34.21
N ALA A 157 10.12 -18.19 33.96
CA ALA A 157 9.49 -18.15 32.66
C ALA A 157 9.15 -16.72 32.19
N ILE A 158 8.70 -15.83 33.08
CA ILE A 158 8.44 -14.41 32.79
C ILE A 158 9.73 -13.70 32.33
N HIS A 159 10.85 -14.01 32.96
CA HIS A 159 12.15 -13.39 32.70
C HIS A 159 12.99 -14.13 31.64
N PHE A 160 12.44 -15.18 31.02
CA PHE A 160 13.15 -15.95 30.00
C PHE A 160 13.27 -15.15 28.69
N PRO A 161 14.49 -14.84 28.22
CA PRO A 161 14.71 -13.88 27.14
C PRO A 161 14.60 -14.51 25.74
N ILE A 162 13.51 -15.23 25.45
CA ILE A 162 13.35 -16.06 24.24
C ILE A 162 13.73 -15.33 22.93
N ASN A 163 13.25 -14.10 22.70
CA ASN A 163 13.50 -13.40 21.44
C ASN A 163 14.96 -12.92 21.31
N ALA A 164 15.63 -12.62 22.42
CA ALA A 164 17.07 -12.34 22.40
C ALA A 164 17.85 -13.61 22.03
N LEU A 165 17.50 -14.76 22.62
CA LEU A 165 18.11 -16.04 22.26
C LEU A 165 17.88 -16.37 20.79
N ARG A 166 16.65 -16.19 20.28
CA ARG A 166 16.33 -16.37 18.85
C ARG A 166 17.21 -15.49 17.96
N ASN A 167 17.38 -14.22 18.30
CA ASN A 167 18.24 -13.30 17.56
C ASN A 167 19.71 -13.71 17.62
N ILE A 168 20.22 -14.17 18.76
CA ILE A 168 21.58 -14.73 18.88
C ILE A 168 21.71 -16.00 18.03
N GLY A 169 20.73 -16.90 18.08
CA GLY A 169 20.62 -18.10 17.23
C GLY A 169 20.78 -17.77 15.74
N ARG A 170 20.09 -16.73 15.27
CA ARG A 170 20.18 -16.25 13.89
C ARG A 170 21.59 -15.80 13.51
N LEU A 171 22.30 -15.10 14.40
CA LEU A 171 23.68 -14.66 14.17
C LEU A 171 24.69 -15.81 14.06
N MET A 172 24.32 -17.01 14.52
CA MET A 172 25.16 -18.20 14.49
C MET A 172 24.88 -19.08 13.25
N VAL A 173 23.90 -18.74 12.42
CA VAL A 173 23.61 -19.44 11.17
C VAL A 173 24.69 -19.13 10.13
N LYS A 174 25.23 -20.18 9.51
CA LYS A 174 26.28 -20.10 8.47
C LYS A 174 25.77 -20.33 7.04
N THR A 175 24.55 -20.87 6.89
CA THR A 175 23.91 -21.11 5.60
C THR A 175 23.05 -19.92 5.16
N ASP A 176 22.66 -19.90 3.89
CA ASP A 176 21.80 -18.86 3.30
C ASP A 176 20.35 -18.95 3.79
N TYR A 177 19.92 -20.12 4.26
CA TYR A 177 18.56 -20.38 4.71
C TYR A 177 18.52 -20.93 6.12
N MET A 178 17.45 -20.61 6.83
CA MET A 178 17.24 -21.10 8.18
C MET A 178 15.78 -21.33 8.51
N ILE A 179 15.60 -22.17 9.52
CA ILE A 179 14.36 -22.33 10.25
C ILE A 179 14.64 -22.10 11.73
N LEU A 180 13.71 -21.45 12.43
CA LEU A 180 13.75 -21.30 13.87
C LEU A 180 12.60 -22.08 14.48
N THR A 181 12.90 -23.05 15.35
CA THR A 181 11.93 -24.01 15.86
C THR A 181 12.08 -24.28 17.36
N ASP A 182 11.09 -24.97 17.94
CA ASP A 182 11.13 -25.47 19.31
C ASP A 182 11.78 -26.88 19.38
N LEU A 183 12.24 -27.29 20.57
CA LEU A 183 13.01 -28.52 20.82
C LEU A 183 12.30 -29.83 20.41
N ASN A 184 10.98 -29.84 20.31
CA ASN A 184 10.19 -31.07 20.17
C ASN A 184 9.49 -31.20 18.81
N HIS A 185 9.91 -30.43 17.80
CA HIS A 185 9.34 -30.53 16.47
C HIS A 185 10.09 -31.57 15.65
N ILE A 186 9.36 -32.55 15.15
CA ILE A 186 9.86 -33.65 14.33
C ILE A 186 9.43 -33.39 12.88
N TYR A 187 10.31 -33.66 11.93
CA TYR A 187 10.09 -33.34 10.52
C TYR A 187 9.87 -34.58 9.68
N SER A 188 8.99 -34.52 8.68
CA SER A 188 8.75 -35.60 7.73
C SER A 188 10.03 -36.05 7.02
N LYS A 189 10.05 -37.26 6.46
CA LYS A 189 11.23 -37.79 5.77
C LYS A 189 11.76 -36.87 4.67
N ASP A 190 13.07 -36.62 4.73
CA ASP A 190 13.83 -35.76 3.81
C ASP A 190 13.32 -34.31 3.74
N PHE A 191 12.69 -33.81 4.81
CA PHE A 191 12.13 -32.46 4.86
C PHE A 191 13.13 -31.39 4.41
N GLU A 192 14.32 -31.39 5.00
CA GLU A 192 15.32 -30.34 4.75
C GLU A 192 15.86 -30.40 3.32
N LEU A 193 16.07 -31.61 2.78
CA LEU A 193 16.52 -31.82 1.41
C LEU A 193 15.50 -31.29 0.39
N LYS A 194 14.22 -31.60 0.60
CA LYS A 194 13.14 -31.13 -0.28
C LYS A 194 12.95 -29.61 -0.16
N MET A 195 12.98 -29.10 1.06
CA MET A 195 12.71 -27.69 1.34
C MET A 195 13.87 -26.77 0.93
N SER A 196 15.12 -27.23 1.00
CA SER A 196 16.31 -26.46 0.57
C SER A 196 16.28 -26.20 -0.94
N LYS A 197 15.92 -27.20 -1.75
CA LYS A 197 15.70 -27.01 -3.20
C LYS A 197 14.68 -25.91 -3.49
N LEU A 198 13.54 -25.94 -2.78
CA LEU A 198 12.50 -24.91 -2.91
C LEU A 198 12.98 -23.53 -2.42
N ALA A 199 13.78 -23.49 -1.34
CA ALA A 199 14.34 -22.25 -0.83
C ALA A 199 15.32 -21.59 -1.80
N VAL A 200 16.14 -22.37 -2.50
CA VAL A 200 17.03 -21.86 -3.56
C VAL A 200 16.24 -21.19 -4.69
N GLN A 201 15.11 -21.78 -5.06
CA GLN A 201 14.24 -21.26 -6.13
C GLN A 201 13.49 -19.99 -5.70
N GLU A 202 12.89 -19.99 -4.52
CA GLU A 202 11.91 -18.97 -4.12
C GLU A 202 12.46 -17.87 -3.21
N LEU A 203 13.55 -18.13 -2.48
CA LEU A 203 14.11 -17.23 -1.46
C LEU A 203 15.42 -16.56 -1.92
N THR A 204 15.38 -15.88 -3.06
CA THR A 204 16.52 -15.10 -3.57
C THR A 204 16.73 -13.80 -2.77
N LYS A 205 17.93 -13.19 -2.84
CA LYS A 205 18.27 -11.96 -2.09
C LYS A 205 17.30 -10.79 -2.28
N ASN A 206 16.69 -10.69 -3.45
CA ASN A 206 15.75 -9.61 -3.79
C ASN A 206 14.27 -10.03 -3.62
N SER A 207 14.00 -11.30 -3.35
CA SER A 207 12.64 -11.79 -3.11
C SER A 207 12.11 -11.30 -1.75
N LYS A 208 10.83 -10.95 -1.71
CA LYS A 208 10.09 -10.74 -0.46
C LYS A 208 9.20 -11.95 -0.20
N SER A 209 9.81 -13.13 -0.10
CA SER A 209 9.07 -14.38 0.11
C SER A 209 9.53 -15.07 1.39
N VAL A 210 8.63 -15.83 2.00
CA VAL A 210 8.95 -16.83 3.03
C VAL A 210 8.22 -18.12 2.68
N LEU A 211 8.86 -19.24 2.92
CA LEU A 211 8.23 -20.54 2.71
C LEU A 211 7.56 -20.98 4.01
N VAL A 212 6.30 -21.40 3.92
CA VAL A 212 5.48 -21.84 5.05
C VAL A 212 5.23 -23.34 4.90
N PHE A 213 5.40 -24.12 5.96
CA PHE A 213 5.06 -25.54 5.96
C PHE A 213 3.98 -25.86 6.99
N ARG A 214 3.24 -26.96 6.78
CA ARG A 214 2.18 -27.39 7.69
C ARG A 214 2.74 -28.09 8.92
N MET A 215 2.07 -27.87 10.05
CA MET A 215 2.44 -28.45 11.33
C MET A 215 1.26 -29.19 11.95
N PHE A 216 1.53 -30.31 12.62
CA PHE A 216 0.54 -31.20 13.21
C PHE A 216 0.87 -31.57 14.67
N GLU A 217 -0.12 -32.09 15.41
CA GLU A 217 0.06 -32.77 16.70
C GLU A 217 -0.41 -34.22 16.54
N ALA A 218 0.30 -35.18 17.12
CA ALA A 218 -0.08 -36.59 17.09
C ALA A 218 0.02 -37.23 18.48
N SER A 219 -1.05 -37.86 18.94
CA SER A 219 -1.10 -38.69 20.16
C SER A 219 -0.69 -40.13 19.86
N ASN A 220 -0.11 -40.82 20.84
CA ASN A 220 0.15 -42.26 20.80
C ASN A 220 0.95 -42.76 19.59
N VAL A 221 1.94 -41.99 19.14
CA VAL A 221 2.93 -42.51 18.20
C VAL A 221 3.94 -43.36 18.97
N SER A 222 3.59 -44.63 19.21
CA SER A 222 4.44 -45.64 19.86
C SER A 222 5.72 -45.86 19.04
N GLY A 223 6.73 -45.03 19.28
CA GLY A 223 8.09 -45.18 18.71
C GLY A 223 8.26 -44.93 17.21
N SER A 224 7.20 -44.96 16.40
CA SER A 224 7.30 -44.79 14.94
C SER A 224 7.40 -43.31 14.52
N HIS A 225 8.15 -43.04 13.45
CA HIS A 225 8.26 -41.72 12.84
C HIS A 225 7.18 -41.56 11.76
N ILE A 226 6.58 -40.37 11.62
CA ILE A 226 5.59 -40.09 10.58
C ILE A 226 6.33 -39.52 9.37
N ASP A 227 6.73 -40.41 8.46
CA ASP A 227 7.60 -40.10 7.33
C ASP A 227 6.88 -39.36 6.21
N ASN A 228 5.60 -39.68 5.97
CA ASN A 228 4.90 -39.25 4.77
C ASN A 228 3.42 -38.88 5.00
N LYS A 229 2.83 -38.26 3.97
CA LYS A 229 1.46 -37.75 4.00
C LYS A 229 0.39 -38.82 4.16
N GLN A 230 0.64 -40.03 3.64
CA GLN A 230 -0.32 -41.13 3.75
C GLN A 230 -0.42 -41.57 5.21
N GLN A 231 0.72 -41.83 5.86
CA GLN A 231 0.76 -42.16 7.30
C GLN A 231 0.11 -41.06 8.15
N LEU A 232 0.42 -39.79 7.87
CA LEU A 232 -0.21 -38.66 8.57
C LEU A 232 -1.73 -38.63 8.34
N LYS A 233 -2.18 -38.89 7.11
CA LYS A 233 -3.59 -38.93 6.76
C LYS A 233 -4.31 -40.05 7.50
N ASP A 234 -3.73 -41.24 7.56
CA ASP A 234 -4.30 -42.38 8.27
C ASP A 234 -4.46 -42.09 9.76
N LEU A 235 -3.48 -41.42 10.39
CA LEU A 235 -3.57 -40.98 11.78
C LEU A 235 -4.64 -39.90 12.00
N ILE A 236 -4.80 -38.96 11.06
CA ILE A 236 -5.87 -37.95 11.13
C ILE A 236 -7.24 -38.60 10.99
N ASP A 237 -7.39 -39.56 10.06
CA ASP A 237 -8.64 -40.27 9.83
C ASP A 237 -9.04 -41.13 11.05
N LYS A 238 -8.06 -41.66 11.80
CA LYS A 238 -8.24 -42.35 13.09
C LYS A 238 -8.47 -41.41 14.28
N GLY A 239 -8.32 -40.09 14.11
CA GLY A 239 -8.41 -39.12 15.20
C GLY A 239 -7.19 -39.07 16.13
N GLU A 240 -6.09 -39.70 15.74
CA GLU A 240 -4.83 -39.78 16.49
C GLU A 240 -3.86 -38.62 16.16
N ALA A 241 -4.09 -37.90 15.05
CA ALA A 241 -3.36 -36.70 14.70
C ALA A 241 -4.31 -35.57 14.28
N ASP A 242 -3.85 -34.31 14.40
CA ASP A 242 -4.62 -33.14 14.03
C ASP A 242 -3.73 -31.94 13.62
N GLU A 243 -4.31 -30.92 12.96
CA GLU A 243 -3.61 -29.66 12.71
C GLU A 243 -3.09 -29.06 14.04
N PHE A 244 -1.87 -28.53 14.02
CA PHE A 244 -1.20 -28.08 15.23
C PHE A 244 -2.03 -27.05 16.03
N HIS A 245 -2.20 -27.29 17.32
CA HIS A 245 -3.04 -26.49 18.23
C HIS A 245 -4.50 -26.33 17.79
N ARG A 246 -5.09 -27.23 16.98
CA ARG A 246 -6.48 -27.07 16.52
C ARG A 246 -7.48 -26.90 17.67
N LYS A 247 -7.28 -27.55 18.81
CA LYS A 247 -8.15 -27.45 19.99
C LYS A 247 -8.02 -26.11 20.75
N TYR A 248 -6.82 -25.53 20.81
CA TYR A 248 -6.52 -24.42 21.74
C TYR A 248 -6.16 -23.10 21.05
N PHE A 249 -5.60 -23.13 19.84
CA PHE A 249 -5.13 -21.93 19.13
C PHE A 249 -5.16 -22.09 17.59
N LYS A 250 -6.26 -22.64 17.07
CA LYS A 250 -6.45 -22.88 15.63
C LYS A 250 -6.13 -21.67 14.75
N VAL A 251 -6.58 -20.48 15.16
CA VAL A 251 -6.37 -19.23 14.42
C VAL A 251 -4.88 -18.91 14.17
N GLY A 252 -4.00 -19.41 15.04
CA GLY A 252 -2.56 -19.20 14.91
C GLY A 252 -1.88 -20.06 13.85
N HIS A 253 -2.44 -21.21 13.51
CA HIS A 253 -1.73 -22.19 12.66
C HIS A 253 -2.55 -22.72 11.49
N GLN A 254 -3.83 -22.34 11.40
CA GLN A 254 -4.69 -22.78 10.30
C GLN A 254 -4.15 -22.31 8.95
N ILE A 255 -4.01 -23.25 8.01
CA ILE A 255 -3.63 -22.98 6.62
C ILE A 255 -4.74 -23.56 5.72
N PRO A 256 -5.34 -22.78 4.80
CA PRO A 256 -6.44 -23.26 3.95
C PRO A 256 -5.96 -24.35 2.98
N ARG A 257 -6.89 -25.05 2.31
CA ARG A 257 -6.60 -26.09 1.29
C ARG A 257 -5.89 -27.36 1.79
N LEU A 258 -6.23 -27.82 3.01
CA LEU A 258 -5.68 -29.06 3.57
C LEU A 258 -6.08 -30.32 2.78
N PRO A 259 -7.35 -30.52 2.36
CA PRO A 259 -7.71 -31.69 1.54
C PRO A 259 -6.94 -31.75 0.22
N GLU A 260 -6.74 -30.62 -0.43
CA GLU A 260 -5.96 -30.49 -1.67
C GLU A 260 -4.48 -30.78 -1.41
N TRP A 261 -3.96 -30.41 -0.24
CA TRP A 261 -2.59 -30.71 0.16
C TRP A 261 -2.35 -32.21 0.39
N PHE A 262 -3.38 -33.00 0.71
CA PHE A 262 -3.27 -34.46 0.72
C PHE A 262 -3.36 -35.09 -0.66
N LYS A 263 -3.97 -34.43 -1.65
CA LYS A 263 -4.25 -35.00 -2.98
C LYS A 263 -3.19 -34.70 -4.04
N PHE A 264 -2.37 -33.69 -3.84
CA PHE A 264 -1.45 -33.22 -4.88
C PHE A 264 -0.25 -34.16 -5.01
N ASN A 265 -0.12 -34.78 -6.18
CA ASN A 265 0.86 -35.84 -6.47
C ASN A 265 1.79 -35.48 -7.66
N LYS A 266 2.06 -34.19 -7.91
CA LYS A 266 2.85 -33.79 -9.10
C LYS A 266 4.31 -34.25 -9.04
N THR A 267 4.92 -34.20 -7.86
CA THR A 267 6.35 -34.49 -7.65
C THR A 267 6.61 -35.01 -6.24
N THR A 268 7.77 -35.62 -6.04
CA THR A 268 8.27 -36.07 -4.72
C THR A 268 9.00 -34.95 -3.95
N ASP A 269 9.49 -33.92 -4.64
CA ASP A 269 10.12 -32.73 -4.07
C ASP A 269 9.09 -31.74 -3.49
N ALA A 270 9.57 -30.74 -2.74
CA ALA A 270 8.73 -29.67 -2.21
C ALA A 270 8.47 -28.60 -3.29
N GLU A 271 7.22 -28.16 -3.39
CA GLU A 271 6.78 -27.12 -4.33
C GLU A 271 5.84 -26.12 -3.65
N VAL A 272 5.66 -24.94 -4.25
CA VAL A 272 4.64 -23.99 -3.81
C VAL A 272 3.26 -24.50 -4.20
N GLN A 273 2.42 -24.82 -3.21
CA GLN A 273 1.01 -25.16 -3.43
C GLN A 273 0.21 -23.91 -3.83
N PHE A 274 0.40 -22.81 -3.09
CA PHE A 274 -0.21 -21.50 -3.33
C PHE A 274 0.43 -20.42 -2.45
N GLU A 275 0.23 -19.15 -2.80
CA GLU A 275 0.50 -18.02 -1.91
C GLU A 275 -0.71 -17.75 -1.01
N ASN A 276 -0.48 -17.68 0.31
CA ASN A 276 -1.52 -17.36 1.28
C ASN A 276 -1.45 -15.91 1.74
N SER A 277 -2.58 -15.21 1.67
CA SER A 277 -2.71 -13.86 2.23
C SER A 277 -2.63 -13.90 3.76
N PHE A 278 -1.91 -12.93 4.36
CA PHE A 278 -1.81 -12.77 5.81
C PHE A 278 -3.07 -12.12 6.39
N THR A 279 -4.15 -12.88 6.53
CA THR A 279 -5.50 -12.39 6.87
C THR A 279 -5.79 -12.29 8.36
N SER A 280 -4.81 -12.65 9.20
CA SER A 280 -4.94 -12.73 10.65
C SER A 280 -3.74 -12.10 11.35
N LYS A 281 -3.98 -11.35 12.43
CA LYS A 281 -2.89 -10.91 13.32
C LYS A 281 -2.39 -11.98 14.28
N PHE A 282 -3.12 -13.07 14.39
CA PHE A 282 -2.77 -14.19 15.27
C PHE A 282 -2.08 -15.32 14.50
N TRP A 283 -2.13 -15.32 13.16
CA TRP A 283 -1.47 -16.33 12.34
C TRP A 283 0.05 -16.27 12.51
N GLU A 284 0.60 -17.34 13.07
CA GLU A 284 2.00 -17.60 13.36
C GLU A 284 2.46 -18.95 12.75
N PRO A 285 2.43 -19.08 11.42
CA PRO A 285 2.95 -20.27 10.78
C PRO A 285 4.45 -20.42 11.06
N GLN A 286 4.91 -21.67 11.03
CA GLN A 286 6.33 -21.97 10.94
C GLN A 286 6.82 -21.69 9.53
N ILE A 287 7.99 -21.06 9.42
CA ILE A 287 8.52 -20.57 8.15
C ILE A 287 10.01 -20.89 8.01
N VAL A 288 10.43 -21.06 6.76
CA VAL A 288 11.83 -20.99 6.34
C VAL A 288 12.07 -19.61 5.74
N THR A 289 13.18 -18.98 6.13
CA THR A 289 13.60 -17.67 5.61
C THR A 289 15.03 -17.73 5.11
N ARG A 290 15.45 -16.70 4.35
CA ARG A 290 16.87 -16.39 4.26
C ARG A 290 17.43 -16.05 5.65
N SER A 291 18.69 -16.38 5.89
CA SER A 291 19.38 -16.06 7.14
C SER A 291 19.68 -14.55 7.26
N ASP A 292 19.90 -13.87 6.14
CA ASP A 292 20.21 -12.43 6.04
C ASP A 292 18.99 -11.49 6.14
N ILE A 293 17.81 -12.03 6.46
CA ILE A 293 16.58 -11.24 6.58
C ILE A 293 16.71 -10.14 7.66
N LYS A 294 16.31 -8.90 7.35
CA LYS A 294 16.52 -7.73 8.24
C LYS A 294 15.60 -7.66 9.46
N PHE A 295 14.64 -8.58 9.60
CA PHE A 295 13.63 -8.53 10.67
C PHE A 295 14.05 -9.38 11.87
N ASN A 296 14.42 -8.71 12.96
CA ASN A 296 14.69 -9.38 14.23
C ASN A 296 13.38 -9.72 14.96
N TYR A 297 13.42 -10.74 15.80
CA TYR A 297 12.33 -11.00 16.75
C TYR A 297 12.34 -9.88 17.80
N ASP A 298 11.21 -9.21 17.98
CA ASP A 298 11.11 -8.04 18.84
C ASP A 298 11.26 -8.43 20.33
N GLU A 299 12.36 -7.98 20.94
CA GLU A 299 12.79 -8.37 22.30
C GLU A 299 11.95 -7.75 23.42
N GLU A 300 11.08 -6.79 23.11
CA GLU A 300 10.14 -6.23 24.09
C GLU A 300 9.03 -7.26 24.43
N PHE A 301 8.71 -8.16 23.49
CA PHE A 301 7.76 -9.25 23.75
C PHE A 301 8.38 -10.35 24.63
N LYS A 302 7.83 -10.50 25.83
CA LYS A 302 8.20 -11.55 26.79
C LYS A 302 7.69 -12.93 26.36
N TYR A 303 8.33 -13.98 26.86
CA TYR A 303 7.92 -15.37 26.62
C TYR A 303 6.42 -15.58 26.96
N PHE A 304 5.74 -16.42 26.18
CA PHE A 304 4.28 -16.61 26.13
C PHE A 304 3.42 -15.46 25.55
N MET A 305 3.97 -14.31 25.18
CA MET A 305 3.20 -13.17 24.66
C MET A 305 3.63 -12.75 23.26
N HIS A 306 2.91 -13.18 22.22
CA HIS A 306 3.05 -12.69 20.84
C HIS A 306 4.46 -12.79 20.20
N VAL A 307 5.33 -13.66 20.75
CA VAL A 307 6.74 -13.74 20.36
C VAL A 307 6.96 -14.14 18.90
N VAL A 308 6.12 -15.02 18.32
CA VAL A 308 6.20 -15.40 16.90
C VAL A 308 5.26 -14.56 16.05
N THR A 309 4.00 -14.38 16.49
CA THR A 309 3.05 -13.48 15.81
C THR A 309 3.63 -12.10 15.50
N ALA A 310 4.29 -11.41 16.44
CA ALA A 310 4.87 -10.08 16.17
C ALA A 310 5.80 -10.07 14.96
N HIS A 311 6.69 -11.06 14.84
CA HIS A 311 7.60 -11.19 13.71
C HIS A 311 6.84 -11.45 12.39
N ARG A 312 5.84 -12.35 12.38
CA ARG A 312 5.04 -12.61 11.16
C ARG A 312 4.22 -11.39 10.72
N ARG A 313 3.70 -10.65 11.70
CA ARG A 313 3.00 -9.39 11.45
C ARG A 313 3.93 -8.37 10.82
N GLU A 314 5.14 -8.21 11.34
CA GLU A 314 6.13 -7.30 10.75
C GLU A 314 6.53 -7.71 9.32
N LEU A 315 6.72 -9.00 9.04
CA LEU A 315 6.94 -9.51 7.69
C LEU A 315 5.79 -9.15 6.73
N CYS A 316 4.54 -9.35 7.15
CA CYS A 316 3.37 -8.93 6.39
C CYS A 316 3.35 -7.41 6.14
N ARG A 317 3.61 -6.61 7.19
CA ARG A 317 3.71 -5.14 7.10
C ARG A 317 4.82 -4.69 6.14
N ALA A 318 5.91 -5.44 6.06
CA ALA A 318 7.03 -5.20 5.15
C ALA A 318 6.79 -5.69 3.70
N GLY A 319 5.65 -6.36 3.45
CA GLY A 319 5.22 -6.82 2.13
C GLY A 319 5.77 -8.19 1.74
N TYR A 320 6.05 -9.07 2.70
CA TYR A 320 6.43 -10.45 2.40
C TYR A 320 5.25 -11.33 2.00
N HIS A 321 5.49 -12.16 0.99
CA HIS A 321 4.59 -13.19 0.46
C HIS A 321 4.81 -14.51 1.23
N PHE A 322 3.72 -15.18 1.59
CA PHE A 322 3.75 -16.43 2.37
C PHE A 322 3.42 -17.62 1.45
N LEU A 323 4.46 -18.30 0.97
CA LEU A 323 4.34 -19.39 0.01
C LEU A 323 4.16 -20.72 0.73
N ILE A 324 3.00 -21.37 0.57
CA ILE A 324 2.70 -22.62 1.26
C ILE A 324 3.40 -23.78 0.54
N ALA A 325 4.34 -24.42 1.22
CA ALA A 325 5.08 -25.57 0.74
C ALA A 325 4.23 -26.85 0.77
N HIS A 326 4.43 -27.64 -0.27
CA HIS A 326 3.86 -28.96 -0.46
C HIS A 326 4.89 -30.06 -0.15
N ASN A 327 4.42 -31.29 0.06
CA ASN A 327 5.26 -32.50 0.28
C ASN A 327 6.22 -32.50 1.47
N VAL A 328 6.09 -31.52 2.36
CA VAL A 328 6.84 -31.42 3.61
C VAL A 328 5.92 -31.00 4.75
N PHE A 329 6.13 -31.57 5.93
CA PHE A 329 5.42 -31.17 7.16
C PHE A 329 6.27 -31.43 8.39
N ALA A 330 5.88 -30.82 9.51
CA ALA A 330 6.42 -31.14 10.83
C ALA A 330 5.30 -31.53 11.78
N TYR A 331 5.63 -32.18 12.88
CA TYR A 331 4.67 -32.56 13.90
C TYR A 331 5.28 -32.55 15.30
N HIS A 332 4.41 -32.47 16.30
CA HIS A 332 4.75 -32.59 17.71
C HIS A 332 4.11 -33.86 18.29
N LYS A 333 4.87 -34.62 19.09
CA LYS A 333 4.36 -35.80 19.81
C LYS A 333 3.64 -35.38 21.09
N GLY A 334 2.39 -35.82 21.25
CA GLY A 334 1.55 -35.52 22.40
C GLY A 334 0.91 -34.13 22.34
N TYR A 335 -0.13 -33.96 23.18
CA TYR A 335 -0.84 -32.72 23.36
C TYR A 335 -0.36 -31.99 24.62
N LYS A 336 -0.60 -30.68 24.70
CA LYS A 336 -0.33 -29.89 25.91
C LYS A 336 -1.04 -30.46 27.13
N THR A 337 -0.32 -30.56 28.25
CA THR A 337 -0.87 -31.08 29.51
C THR A 337 -1.71 -30.03 30.24
N ALA A 338 -2.54 -30.46 31.20
CA ALA A 338 -3.29 -29.55 32.07
C ALA A 338 -2.36 -28.59 32.85
N TYR A 339 -1.19 -29.08 33.25
CA TYR A 339 -0.16 -28.29 33.93
C TYR A 339 0.44 -27.20 33.02
N ASP A 340 0.71 -27.50 31.75
CA ASP A 340 1.18 -26.51 30.77
C ASP A 340 0.17 -25.37 30.55
N LEU A 341 -1.12 -25.73 30.52
CA LEU A 341 -2.22 -24.78 30.41
C LEU A 341 -2.36 -23.92 31.68
N PHE A 342 -2.20 -24.53 32.85
CA PHE A 342 -2.16 -23.83 34.14
C PHE A 342 -1.03 -22.80 34.20
N LEU A 343 0.22 -23.19 33.87
CA LEU A 343 1.36 -22.27 33.87
C LEU A 343 1.17 -21.11 32.90
N ARG A 344 0.71 -21.38 31.67
CA ARG A 344 0.40 -20.34 30.67
C ARG A 344 -0.63 -19.34 31.19
N LYS A 345 -1.69 -19.81 31.86
CA LYS A 345 -2.75 -18.94 32.40
C LYS A 345 -2.19 -18.00 33.46
N HIS A 346 -1.39 -18.50 34.40
CA HIS A 346 -0.84 -17.70 35.50
C HIS A 346 0.20 -16.69 35.03
N ILE A 347 1.14 -17.11 34.18
CA ILE A 347 2.15 -16.21 33.59
C ILE A 347 1.48 -15.07 32.81
N LYS A 348 0.45 -15.40 32.01
CA LYS A 348 -0.29 -14.39 31.24
C LYS A 348 -1.05 -13.42 32.14
N ALA A 349 -1.66 -13.91 33.23
CA ALA A 349 -2.35 -13.06 34.19
C ALA A 349 -1.39 -12.04 34.83
N GLU A 350 -0.21 -12.49 35.26
CA GLU A 350 0.80 -11.63 35.88
C GLU A 350 1.35 -10.56 34.91
N LEU A 351 1.62 -10.92 33.66
CA LEU A 351 2.08 -9.99 32.62
C LEU A 351 1.01 -8.95 32.21
N ILE A 352 -0.27 -9.30 32.31
CA ILE A 352 -1.38 -8.39 32.02
C ILE A 352 -1.60 -7.43 33.20
N ALA A 353 -1.56 -7.93 34.44
CA ALA A 353 -1.78 -7.12 35.65
C ALA A 353 -0.80 -5.94 35.76
N ASN A 354 0.43 -6.09 35.24
CA ASN A 354 1.47 -5.06 35.31
C ASN A 354 1.48 -4.07 34.11
N TYR A 355 0.43 -4.02 33.27
CA TYR A 355 0.31 -3.18 32.06
C TYR A 355 1.41 -3.32 30.98
N HIS A 356 2.50 -4.04 31.25
CA HIS A 356 3.65 -4.24 30.36
C HIS A 356 3.20 -4.78 28.99
N TYR A 357 2.26 -5.72 28.98
CA TYR A 357 1.75 -6.29 27.75
C TYR A 357 1.05 -5.26 26.84
N LEU A 358 0.16 -4.45 27.40
CA LEU A 358 -0.59 -3.45 26.63
C LEU A 358 0.35 -2.37 26.09
N ASN A 359 1.31 -1.92 26.91
CA ASN A 359 2.31 -0.94 26.52
C ASN A 359 3.21 -1.46 25.40
N THR A 360 3.71 -2.70 25.52
CA THR A 360 4.54 -3.35 24.50
C THR A 360 3.80 -3.46 23.17
N LEU A 361 2.54 -3.92 23.22
CA LEU A 361 1.72 -4.04 22.02
C LEU A 361 1.43 -2.68 21.38
N ASN A 362 1.10 -1.66 22.18
CA ASN A 362 0.84 -0.31 21.68
C ASN A 362 2.10 0.33 21.05
N ASN A 363 3.26 0.18 21.70
CA ASN A 363 4.54 0.64 21.18
C ASN A 363 4.91 -0.07 19.87
N PHE A 364 4.68 -1.39 19.82
CA PHE A 364 4.88 -2.18 18.61
C PHE A 364 3.96 -1.72 17.46
N GLU A 365 2.65 -1.54 17.71
CA GLU A 365 1.74 -1.01 16.68
C GLU A 365 2.14 0.39 16.23
N THR A 366 2.55 1.25 17.17
CA THR A 366 2.96 2.63 16.86
C THR A 366 4.23 2.62 16.00
N ARG A 367 5.22 1.80 16.35
CA ARG A 367 6.43 1.56 15.55
C ARG A 367 6.07 1.06 14.16
N LEU A 368 5.24 0.02 14.05
CA LEU A 368 4.81 -0.53 12.77
C LEU A 368 3.99 0.48 11.96
N ASN A 369 3.16 1.30 12.58
CA ASN A 369 2.40 2.35 11.88
C ASN A 369 3.30 3.53 11.48
N ARG A 370 4.45 3.72 12.12
CA ARG A 370 5.44 4.72 11.71
C ARG A 370 6.31 4.20 10.56
N ILE A 371 6.78 2.96 10.65
CA ILE A 371 7.68 2.33 9.65
C ILE A 371 6.89 1.84 8.43
N TYR A 372 5.66 1.35 8.67
CA TYR A 372 4.72 0.89 7.66
C TYR A 372 3.37 1.60 7.83
N PRO A 373 3.31 2.95 7.68
CA PRO A 373 2.06 3.71 7.80
C PRO A 373 0.98 3.25 6.85
N HIS A 374 1.41 2.51 5.82
CA HIS A 374 0.59 2.14 4.72
C HIS A 374 -0.19 0.85 4.98
N ARG A 375 0.40 -0.16 5.60
CA ARG A 375 -0.25 -1.48 5.72
C ARG A 375 -0.78 -1.70 7.12
N LYS A 376 -1.85 -1.03 7.57
CA LYS A 376 -2.46 -1.36 8.87
C LYS A 376 -2.97 -2.81 8.87
N GLN A 377 -2.94 -3.49 10.01
CA GLN A 377 -3.37 -4.89 10.12
C GLN A 377 -4.57 -5.01 11.06
N GLN A 378 -5.52 -5.90 10.77
CA GLN A 378 -6.59 -6.29 11.71
C GLN A 378 -6.68 -7.79 12.00
N LYS A 379 -7.38 -8.02 13.11
CA LYS A 379 -7.99 -9.25 13.61
C LYS A 379 -8.82 -9.97 12.54
N ASP A 380 -8.64 -11.29 12.51
CA ASP A 380 -9.33 -12.31 11.72
C ASP A 380 -10.78 -12.01 11.32
N LYS A 381 -11.01 -11.89 10.01
CA LYS A 381 -12.35 -12.02 9.41
C LYS A 381 -12.32 -12.66 8.01
N THR A 382 -11.68 -13.82 7.84
CA THR A 382 -11.74 -14.58 6.55
C THR A 382 -12.17 -16.04 6.67
N HIS A 383 -12.60 -16.52 7.84
CA HIS A 383 -12.91 -17.96 8.01
C HIS A 383 -14.22 -18.46 7.37
N TYR A 384 -15.08 -17.57 6.83
CA TYR A 384 -16.45 -17.94 6.45
C TYR A 384 -16.65 -18.20 4.95
N ILE A 385 -15.81 -17.63 4.07
CA ILE A 385 -15.93 -17.79 2.62
C ILE A 385 -14.56 -18.03 1.97
N ASP A 386 -14.55 -18.78 0.88
CA ASP A 386 -13.39 -18.98 0.00
C ASP A 386 -13.71 -18.46 -1.40
N ILE A 387 -12.73 -17.83 -2.06
CA ILE A 387 -12.86 -17.30 -3.42
C ILE A 387 -11.72 -17.89 -4.23
N ASN A 388 -12.05 -18.73 -5.21
CA ASN A 388 -11.02 -19.33 -6.08
C ASN A 388 -10.55 -18.34 -7.18
N ALA A 389 -9.54 -18.73 -7.96
CA ALA A 389 -9.00 -17.90 -9.05
C ALA A 389 -10.05 -17.59 -10.14
N GLN A 390 -11.03 -18.47 -10.34
CA GLN A 390 -12.17 -18.27 -11.23
C GLN A 390 -13.27 -17.42 -10.58
N GLY A 391 -13.02 -16.86 -9.39
CA GLY A 391 -13.87 -16.04 -8.53
C GLY A 391 -15.24 -16.64 -8.25
N VAL A 392 -15.26 -17.96 -8.07
CA VAL A 392 -16.37 -18.67 -7.46
C VAL A 392 -16.24 -18.52 -5.95
N VAL A 393 -17.28 -17.98 -5.32
CA VAL A 393 -17.40 -17.76 -3.88
C VAL A 393 -18.08 -18.98 -3.26
N THR A 394 -17.44 -19.59 -2.28
CA THR A 394 -17.94 -20.78 -1.60
C THR A 394 -18.09 -20.50 -0.09
N ASN A 395 -19.25 -20.83 0.47
CA ASN A 395 -19.45 -20.84 1.92
C ASN A 395 -18.64 -22.00 2.53
N VAL A 396 -17.71 -21.68 3.43
CA VAL A 396 -16.83 -22.68 4.04
C VAL A 396 -17.62 -23.46 5.09
N LYS A 397 -18.18 -24.61 4.70
CA LYS A 397 -19.01 -25.53 5.52
C LYS A 397 -18.36 -26.02 6.83
N LYS A 398 -17.11 -25.64 7.15
CA LYS A 398 -16.41 -25.98 8.40
C LYS A 398 -17.08 -25.37 9.64
N HIS A 399 -17.98 -24.41 9.47
CA HIS A 399 -18.70 -23.75 10.57
C HIS A 399 -20.17 -24.18 10.58
N ARG A 400 -20.50 -25.27 11.31
CA ARG A 400 -21.90 -25.71 11.52
C ARG A 400 -22.77 -24.50 11.92
N GLY A 401 -23.92 -24.35 11.27
CA GLY A 401 -24.88 -23.27 11.51
C GLY A 401 -24.51 -21.90 10.91
N VAL A 402 -23.54 -21.79 9.99
CA VAL A 402 -23.25 -20.54 9.28
C VAL A 402 -23.89 -20.50 7.90
N ASN A 403 -24.82 -19.56 7.73
CA ASN A 403 -25.49 -19.31 6.45
C ASN A 403 -24.98 -18.00 5.84
N CYS A 404 -24.49 -18.08 4.60
CA CYS A 404 -24.03 -16.92 3.85
C CYS A 404 -25.02 -16.54 2.76
N LYS A 405 -25.13 -15.24 2.53
CA LYS A 405 -25.92 -14.63 1.46
C LYS A 405 -25.09 -13.59 0.75
N TYR A 406 -25.35 -13.39 -0.54
CA TYR A 406 -24.66 -12.40 -1.35
C TYR A 406 -25.68 -11.54 -2.11
N ARG A 407 -25.28 -10.35 -2.54
CA ARG A 407 -26.06 -9.50 -3.44
C ARG A 407 -25.14 -8.75 -4.38
N CYS A 408 -25.63 -8.51 -5.59
CA CYS A 408 -24.96 -7.66 -6.57
C CYS A 408 -25.25 -6.18 -6.31
N CYS A 409 -24.25 -5.34 -6.58
CA CYS A 409 -24.36 -3.90 -6.49
C CYS A 409 -23.94 -3.24 -7.80
N SER A 410 -24.62 -2.15 -8.14
CA SER A 410 -24.39 -1.34 -9.34
C SER A 410 -24.58 0.13 -8.98
N VAL A 411 -24.35 1.01 -9.94
CA VAL A 411 -24.76 2.41 -9.90
C VAL A 411 -25.86 2.66 -10.93
N ASP A 412 -26.74 3.60 -10.64
CA ASP A 412 -27.72 4.14 -11.59
C ASP A 412 -27.05 5.14 -12.56
N LYS A 413 -27.87 5.83 -13.38
CA LYS A 413 -27.40 6.83 -14.35
C LYS A 413 -26.72 8.02 -13.67
N MET A 414 -27.21 8.41 -12.49
CA MET A 414 -26.66 9.50 -11.67
C MET A 414 -25.45 9.07 -10.84
N GLY A 415 -24.97 7.83 -11.00
CA GLY A 415 -23.85 7.30 -10.24
C GLY A 415 -24.20 6.91 -8.80
N GLN A 416 -25.48 6.88 -8.40
CA GLN A 416 -25.88 6.46 -7.06
C GLN A 416 -25.87 4.94 -6.94
N LYS A 417 -25.12 4.41 -5.96
CA LYS A 417 -25.05 2.96 -5.72
C LYS A 417 -26.40 2.43 -5.26
N PHE A 418 -26.83 1.33 -5.88
CA PHE A 418 -27.91 0.48 -5.40
C PHE A 418 -27.42 -0.98 -5.35
N CYS A 419 -28.01 -1.77 -4.46
CA CYS A 419 -27.72 -3.21 -4.36
C CYS A 419 -29.04 -3.98 -4.44
N GLY A 420 -29.03 -5.10 -5.16
CA GLY A 420 -30.18 -5.98 -5.27
C GLY A 420 -30.49 -6.73 -3.96
N GLN A 421 -31.45 -7.64 -4.03
CA GLN A 421 -31.81 -8.49 -2.91
C GLN A 421 -30.70 -9.51 -2.58
N PHE A 422 -30.64 -9.90 -1.30
CA PHE A 422 -29.73 -10.95 -0.86
C PHE A 422 -30.24 -12.32 -1.29
N ALA A 423 -29.39 -13.09 -1.95
CA ALA A 423 -29.62 -14.50 -2.26
C ALA A 423 -28.73 -15.39 -1.38
N PRO A 424 -29.27 -16.45 -0.75
CA PRO A 424 -28.44 -17.43 -0.06
C PRO A 424 -27.52 -18.14 -1.05
N PHE A 425 -26.34 -18.57 -0.60
CA PHE A 425 -25.46 -19.38 -1.44
C PHE A 425 -24.63 -20.38 -0.62
N THR A 426 -24.38 -21.54 -1.25
CA THR A 426 -23.30 -22.45 -0.82
C THR A 426 -22.08 -22.28 -1.73
N LYS A 427 -22.31 -22.13 -3.03
CA LYS A 427 -21.29 -21.87 -4.05
C LYS A 427 -21.91 -21.00 -5.13
N VAL A 428 -21.28 -19.91 -5.51
CA VAL A 428 -21.80 -18.99 -6.53
C VAL A 428 -20.68 -18.33 -7.30
N LYS A 429 -20.90 -18.08 -8.59
CA LYS A 429 -20.06 -17.21 -9.41
C LYS A 429 -20.86 -15.93 -9.70
N PRO A 430 -20.64 -14.83 -8.96
CA PRO A 430 -21.39 -13.61 -9.18
C PRO A 430 -21.27 -13.13 -10.64
N THR A 431 -22.39 -12.78 -11.25
CA THR A 431 -22.46 -12.25 -12.62
C THR A 431 -22.17 -10.76 -12.69
N CYS A 432 -22.17 -10.09 -11.54
CA CYS A 432 -21.85 -8.68 -11.37
C CYS A 432 -20.38 -8.47 -10.97
N GLU A 433 -19.87 -7.29 -11.28
CA GLU A 433 -18.50 -6.89 -10.97
C GLU A 433 -18.31 -6.46 -9.51
N VAL A 434 -19.38 -5.95 -8.89
CA VAL A 434 -19.39 -5.55 -7.47
C VAL A 434 -20.46 -6.31 -6.74
N TYR A 435 -20.09 -6.98 -5.66
CA TYR A 435 -21.02 -7.73 -4.82
C TYR A 435 -20.62 -7.64 -3.35
N THR A 436 -21.59 -7.80 -2.45
CA THR A 436 -21.35 -7.93 -1.01
C THR A 436 -21.72 -9.32 -0.54
N VAL A 437 -20.94 -9.88 0.37
CA VAL A 437 -21.22 -11.15 1.02
C VAL A 437 -21.44 -10.92 2.51
N GLU A 438 -22.49 -11.51 3.07
CA GLU A 438 -22.77 -11.52 4.50
C GLU A 438 -22.98 -12.94 5.00
N CYS A 439 -22.40 -13.28 6.15
CA CYS A 439 -22.60 -14.58 6.79
C CYS A 439 -23.13 -14.44 8.21
N PHE A 440 -24.03 -15.33 8.59
CA PHE A 440 -24.79 -15.29 9.83
C PHE A 440 -24.76 -16.63 10.55
N ARG A 441 -24.88 -16.60 11.87
CA ARG A 441 -25.16 -17.77 12.72
C ARG A 441 -26.19 -17.37 13.77
N ASN A 442 -27.28 -18.13 13.89
CA ASN A 442 -28.36 -17.86 14.85
C ASN A 442 -28.86 -16.41 14.79
N GLY A 443 -29.03 -15.86 13.58
CA GLY A 443 -29.42 -14.46 13.37
C GLY A 443 -28.30 -13.42 13.52
N GLN A 444 -27.16 -13.76 14.13
CA GLN A 444 -26.04 -12.83 14.32
C GLN A 444 -25.14 -12.73 13.08
N LYS A 445 -24.87 -11.51 12.60
CA LYS A 445 -23.96 -11.23 11.47
C LYS A 445 -22.49 -11.43 11.89
N LEU A 446 -21.85 -12.46 11.33
CA LEU A 446 -20.44 -12.83 11.59
C LEU A 446 -19.46 -12.14 10.61
N PHE A 447 -19.88 -12.00 9.36
CA PHE A 447 -19.05 -11.48 8.27
C PHE A 447 -19.88 -10.57 7.35
N SER A 448 -19.25 -9.51 6.84
CA SER A 448 -19.83 -8.62 5.84
C SER A 448 -18.72 -7.85 5.12
N ASP A 449 -18.66 -7.97 3.80
CA ASP A 449 -17.56 -7.41 3.01
C ASP A 449 -17.97 -7.21 1.53
N PRO A 450 -17.59 -6.09 0.89
CA PRO A 450 -17.70 -5.90 -0.55
C PRO A 450 -16.49 -6.49 -1.29
N PHE A 451 -16.75 -6.90 -2.53
CA PHE A 451 -15.75 -7.41 -3.47
C PHE A 451 -15.87 -6.66 -4.80
N LEU A 452 -14.72 -6.45 -5.43
CA LEU A 452 -14.60 -5.92 -6.79
C LEU A 452 -13.88 -6.96 -7.65
N ARG A 453 -14.49 -7.31 -8.78
CA ARG A 453 -13.93 -8.24 -9.74
C ARG A 453 -14.33 -7.84 -11.14
N PHE A 454 -13.42 -8.01 -12.09
CA PHE A 454 -13.73 -7.84 -13.51
C PHE A 454 -14.55 -9.01 -14.05
N VAL A 455 -15.67 -8.68 -14.70
CA VAL A 455 -16.54 -9.65 -15.37
C VAL A 455 -16.80 -9.14 -16.80
N PRO A 456 -16.24 -9.81 -17.83
CA PRO A 456 -16.52 -9.47 -19.22
C PRO A 456 -18.01 -9.61 -19.52
N ARG A 457 -18.56 -8.71 -20.35
CA ARG A 457 -19.93 -8.75 -20.84
C ARG A 457 -19.99 -8.40 -22.32
N GLU A 458 -21.12 -8.69 -22.95
CA GLU A 458 -21.36 -8.21 -24.31
C GLU A 458 -21.48 -6.69 -24.32
N ILE A 459 -20.79 -6.04 -25.25
CA ILE A 459 -20.72 -4.58 -25.37
C ILE A 459 -21.23 -4.17 -26.74
N LYS A 460 -22.30 -3.36 -26.76
CA LYS A 460 -22.88 -2.78 -27.96
C LYS A 460 -22.27 -1.40 -28.23
N LYS A 461 -22.07 -1.08 -29.51
CA LYS A 461 -21.58 0.24 -29.92
C LYS A 461 -22.63 1.30 -29.60
N SER A 462 -22.19 2.42 -29.05
CA SER A 462 -23.07 3.55 -28.73
C SER A 462 -23.19 4.53 -29.89
N LYS A 463 -24.31 5.22 -29.98
CA LYS A 463 -24.46 6.38 -30.88
C LYS A 463 -23.78 7.60 -30.27
N ALA A 464 -23.18 8.44 -31.11
CA ALA A 464 -22.68 9.75 -30.69
C ALA A 464 -23.86 10.73 -30.50
N THR A 465 -23.92 11.37 -29.34
CA THR A 465 -24.98 12.32 -28.93
C THR A 465 -24.50 13.76 -28.89
N PHE A 466 -23.22 14.00 -29.14
CA PHE A 466 -22.55 15.30 -29.11
C PHE A 466 -22.40 15.90 -30.53
N PRO A 467 -22.37 17.24 -30.67
CA PRO A 467 -22.51 17.94 -31.96
C PRO A 467 -21.25 17.95 -32.85
N ILE A 468 -20.30 17.01 -32.68
CA ILE A 468 -19.07 16.96 -33.48
C ILE A 468 -19.31 16.12 -34.73
N LYS A 469 -19.91 16.72 -35.78
CA LYS A 469 -20.33 16.01 -37.00
C LYS A 469 -19.20 15.25 -37.71
N GLU A 470 -18.00 15.81 -37.75
CA GLU A 470 -16.82 15.19 -38.39
C GLU A 470 -16.33 13.95 -37.61
N PHE A 471 -16.49 13.96 -36.29
CA PHE A 471 -16.14 12.83 -35.44
C PHE A 471 -16.96 11.59 -35.80
N ALA A 472 -18.27 11.76 -36.03
CA ALA A 472 -19.18 10.66 -36.38
C ALA A 472 -18.84 10.01 -37.74
N LYS A 473 -18.26 10.78 -38.68
CA LYS A 473 -17.89 10.32 -40.02
C LYS A 473 -16.55 9.58 -40.05
N THR A 474 -15.65 9.88 -39.11
CA THR A 474 -14.29 9.34 -39.14
C THR A 474 -14.26 7.87 -38.71
N LYS A 475 -13.69 6.98 -39.52
CA LYS A 475 -13.39 5.59 -39.13
C LYS A 475 -11.96 5.51 -38.62
N LEU A 476 -11.72 4.65 -37.64
CA LEU A 476 -10.37 4.42 -37.15
C LEU A 476 -9.68 3.33 -37.98
N ASN A 477 -8.46 3.63 -38.41
CA ASN A 477 -7.59 2.75 -39.18
C ASN A 477 -6.85 1.77 -38.25
N ASN A 478 -6.47 2.21 -37.06
CA ASN A 478 -5.68 1.40 -36.13
C ASN A 478 -6.50 0.92 -34.92
N ARG A 479 -6.01 -0.13 -34.26
CA ARG A 479 -6.63 -0.72 -33.05
C ARG A 479 -5.78 -0.51 -31.80
N TYR A 480 -5.33 0.71 -31.56
CA TYR A 480 -4.61 1.06 -30.33
C TYR A 480 -5.56 1.18 -29.14
N ASN A 481 -5.09 0.77 -27.96
CA ASN A 481 -5.78 1.11 -26.71
C ASN A 481 -5.35 2.51 -26.25
N PHE A 482 -6.15 3.11 -25.37
CA PHE A 482 -5.86 4.42 -24.81
C PHE A 482 -6.17 4.43 -23.31
N TYR A 483 -5.18 4.73 -22.48
CA TYR A 483 -5.33 4.68 -21.03
C TYR A 483 -4.91 5.99 -20.37
N ILE A 484 -5.74 6.48 -19.46
CA ILE A 484 -5.40 7.60 -18.57
C ILE A 484 -5.26 7.02 -17.16
N ILE A 485 -4.06 7.17 -16.59
CA ILE A 485 -3.77 6.79 -15.21
C ILE A 485 -3.47 8.08 -14.47
N LEU A 486 -4.36 8.49 -13.57
CA LEU A 486 -4.31 9.77 -12.90
C LEU A 486 -4.06 9.58 -11.40
N ILE A 487 -3.07 10.30 -10.85
CA ILE A 487 -2.87 10.42 -9.39
C ILE A 487 -3.15 11.87 -9.01
N ASP A 488 -4.21 12.05 -8.24
CA ASP A 488 -4.74 13.35 -7.85
C ASP A 488 -3.73 14.15 -7.01
N SER A 489 -3.67 15.46 -7.25
CA SER A 489 -2.89 16.42 -6.44
C SER A 489 -1.36 16.29 -6.51
N VAL A 490 -0.81 15.78 -7.62
CA VAL A 490 0.64 15.64 -7.82
C VAL A 490 1.17 16.63 -8.86
N SER A 491 2.15 17.44 -8.48
CA SER A 491 2.84 18.37 -9.39
C SER A 491 3.93 17.67 -10.20
N THR A 492 4.41 18.28 -11.29
CA THR A 492 5.58 17.79 -12.06
C THR A 492 6.79 17.57 -11.17
N PHE A 493 7.10 18.54 -10.30
CA PHE A 493 8.25 18.46 -9.39
C PHE A 493 8.06 17.40 -8.30
N SER A 494 6.85 17.25 -7.78
CA SER A 494 6.53 16.22 -6.80
C SER A 494 6.61 14.83 -7.43
N ALA A 495 6.08 14.64 -8.64
CA ALA A 495 6.22 13.40 -9.40
C ALA A 495 7.69 13.05 -9.68
N GLN A 496 8.56 14.02 -9.98
CA GLN A 496 9.98 13.76 -10.18
C GLN A 496 10.69 13.27 -8.92
N ARG A 497 10.25 13.72 -7.74
CA ARG A 497 10.77 13.25 -6.45
C ARG A 497 10.18 11.90 -6.06
N GLY A 498 8.86 11.77 -6.22
CA GLY A 498 8.06 10.69 -5.65
C GLY A 498 7.64 9.57 -6.59
N LEU A 499 7.71 9.74 -7.90
CA LEU A 499 7.34 8.73 -8.90
C LEU A 499 8.54 8.38 -9.81
N LYS A 500 9.75 8.63 -9.30
CA LYS A 500 11.01 8.52 -10.05
C LYS A 500 11.18 7.17 -10.72
N LYS A 501 10.87 6.06 -10.04
CA LYS A 501 11.06 4.70 -10.55
C LYS A 501 10.04 4.34 -11.61
N SER A 502 8.79 4.74 -11.41
CA SER A 502 7.70 4.48 -12.36
C SER A 502 7.87 5.29 -13.63
N ILE A 503 8.17 6.59 -13.52
CA ILE A 503 8.42 7.47 -14.66
C ILE A 503 9.65 6.99 -15.42
N LYS A 504 10.77 6.72 -14.73
CA LYS A 504 11.99 6.21 -15.36
C LYS A 504 11.74 4.89 -16.11
N TYR A 505 10.98 3.97 -15.54
CA TYR A 505 10.61 2.73 -16.24
C TYR A 505 9.82 3.00 -17.53
N LEU A 506 8.84 3.92 -17.50
CA LEU A 506 8.08 4.30 -18.69
C LEU A 506 8.96 5.01 -19.73
N GLU A 507 9.88 5.88 -19.31
CA GLU A 507 10.83 6.56 -20.20
C GLU A 507 11.73 5.54 -20.91
N GLU A 508 12.35 4.62 -20.15
CA GLU A 508 13.32 3.65 -20.66
C GLU A 508 12.67 2.53 -21.49
N GLU A 509 11.54 1.98 -21.05
CA GLU A 509 10.92 0.79 -21.67
C GLU A 509 9.79 1.11 -22.63
N HIS A 510 9.12 2.25 -22.43
CA HIS A 510 7.94 2.66 -23.19
C HIS A 510 8.12 3.97 -23.97
N GLY A 511 9.35 4.51 -24.01
CA GLY A 511 9.68 5.73 -24.74
C GLY A 511 8.86 6.94 -24.28
N ALA A 512 8.55 7.00 -22.98
CA ALA A 512 7.71 8.05 -22.43
C ALA A 512 8.36 9.43 -22.55
N VAL A 513 7.51 10.46 -22.66
CA VAL A 513 7.91 11.88 -22.63
C VAL A 513 7.13 12.59 -21.52
N THR A 514 7.85 13.20 -20.58
CA THR A 514 7.25 13.99 -19.49
C THR A 514 7.19 15.46 -19.83
N ILE A 515 5.98 15.96 -20.06
CA ILE A 515 5.67 17.37 -20.27
C ILE A 515 5.96 18.18 -19.00
N LYS A 516 6.69 19.30 -19.13
CA LYS A 516 7.18 20.07 -17.99
C LYS A 516 6.27 21.23 -17.60
N ASN A 517 5.67 21.90 -18.58
CA ASN A 517 4.94 23.16 -18.38
C ASN A 517 3.44 23.02 -18.63
N LEU A 518 2.84 21.94 -18.11
CA LEU A 518 1.38 21.78 -18.07
C LEU A 518 0.78 22.68 -16.99
N ASN A 519 -0.20 23.49 -17.39
CA ASN A 519 -0.93 24.42 -16.55
C ASN A 519 -2.28 23.81 -16.13
N VAL A 520 -2.67 24.04 -14.89
CA VAL A 520 -4.10 23.95 -14.50
C VAL A 520 -4.91 25.01 -15.23
N VAL A 521 -6.19 24.74 -15.43
CA VAL A 521 -7.17 25.69 -15.98
C VAL A 521 -8.12 26.25 -14.91
N GLY A 522 -8.11 25.62 -13.74
CA GLY A 522 -9.02 25.91 -12.64
C GLY A 522 -8.50 25.42 -11.30
N GLU A 523 -9.27 25.68 -10.25
CA GLU A 523 -8.79 25.50 -8.88
C GLU A 523 -8.82 24.05 -8.38
N ASP A 524 -9.61 23.17 -8.98
CA ASP A 524 -9.91 21.84 -8.41
C ASP A 524 -10.02 20.74 -9.47
N SER A 525 -10.22 19.51 -9.01
CA SER A 525 -10.32 18.33 -9.87
C SER A 525 -11.42 18.43 -10.92
N ASN A 526 -12.58 18.98 -10.57
CA ASN A 526 -13.70 19.09 -11.49
C ASN A 526 -13.38 20.04 -12.64
N THR A 527 -12.90 21.25 -12.32
CA THR A 527 -12.60 22.29 -13.29
C THR A 527 -11.50 21.87 -14.26
N ASN A 528 -10.47 21.17 -13.77
CA ASN A 528 -9.43 20.60 -14.61
C ASN A 528 -9.94 19.39 -15.42
N ALA A 529 -10.77 18.52 -14.84
CA ALA A 529 -11.41 17.40 -15.55
C ALA A 529 -12.28 17.87 -16.71
N TYR A 530 -13.05 18.96 -16.59
CA TYR A 530 -13.81 19.51 -17.72
C TYR A 530 -12.91 19.88 -18.90
N ALA A 531 -11.75 20.49 -18.64
CA ALA A 531 -10.84 20.83 -19.72
C ALA A 531 -10.31 19.58 -20.44
N PHE A 532 -9.76 18.58 -19.74
CA PHE A 532 -9.16 17.43 -20.42
C PHE A 532 -10.15 16.34 -20.84
N MET A 533 -11.39 16.33 -20.32
CA MET A 533 -12.41 15.32 -20.63
C MET A 533 -13.53 15.80 -21.53
N THR A 534 -13.79 17.11 -21.62
CA THR A 534 -14.84 17.66 -22.49
C THR A 534 -14.37 18.86 -23.33
N GLY A 535 -13.16 19.37 -23.09
CA GLY A 535 -12.66 20.58 -23.76
C GLY A 535 -13.49 21.82 -23.42
N THR A 536 -14.20 21.82 -22.28
CA THR A 536 -15.15 22.88 -21.90
C THR A 536 -14.48 23.93 -21.03
N THR A 537 -14.59 25.19 -21.44
CA THR A 537 -14.13 26.31 -20.62
C THR A 537 -15.15 26.62 -19.53
N TYR A 538 -14.78 26.37 -18.27
CA TYR A 538 -15.70 26.48 -17.13
C TYR A 538 -15.80 27.89 -16.54
N PHE A 539 -14.69 28.65 -16.52
CA PHE A 539 -14.63 30.02 -16.00
C PHE A 539 -14.43 31.02 -17.13
N ASP A 540 -14.88 32.26 -16.93
CA ASP A 540 -14.49 33.36 -17.82
C ASP A 540 -12.96 33.51 -17.80
N VAL A 541 -12.33 33.62 -18.98
CA VAL A 541 -10.88 33.83 -19.11
C VAL A 541 -10.59 35.32 -19.06
N ARG A 542 -9.97 35.76 -17.97
CA ARG A 542 -9.51 37.14 -17.78
C ARG A 542 -8.02 37.24 -18.03
N ASP A 543 -7.62 38.32 -18.68
CA ASP A 543 -6.22 38.69 -18.83
C ASP A 543 -5.97 40.09 -18.30
N ILE A 544 -5.33 40.15 -17.14
CA ILE A 544 -4.90 41.42 -16.54
C ILE A 544 -3.50 41.83 -17.00
N GLU A 545 -2.70 40.93 -17.60
CA GLU A 545 -1.32 41.23 -18.02
C GLU A 545 -1.30 42.17 -19.22
N PHE A 546 -2.16 41.89 -20.21
CA PHE A 546 -2.29 42.70 -21.41
C PHE A 546 -3.64 43.39 -21.54
N ASP A 547 -4.56 43.17 -20.58
CA ASP A 547 -5.87 43.82 -20.53
C ASP A 547 -6.66 43.58 -21.83
N ARG A 548 -6.77 42.29 -22.18
CA ARG A 548 -7.51 41.79 -23.36
C ARG A 548 -8.99 41.55 -23.02
N PRO A 549 -9.89 41.57 -24.02
CA PRO A 549 -11.31 41.26 -23.84
C PRO A 549 -11.52 39.90 -23.16
N THR A 550 -12.56 39.76 -22.35
CA THR A 550 -12.82 38.48 -21.67
C THR A 550 -13.35 37.42 -22.62
N ILE A 551 -12.75 36.22 -22.59
CA ILE A 551 -13.35 35.04 -23.25
C ILE A 551 -14.39 34.48 -22.30
N LYS A 552 -15.63 34.33 -22.81
CA LYS A 552 -16.72 33.78 -22.03
C LYS A 552 -16.57 32.28 -21.88
N ARG A 553 -16.96 31.77 -20.71
CA ARG A 553 -17.10 30.33 -20.46
C ARG A 553 -18.10 29.69 -21.44
N ASP A 554 -17.92 28.40 -21.69
CA ASP A 554 -18.74 27.58 -22.60
C ASP A 554 -20.08 27.17 -21.96
N VAL A 555 -20.17 27.20 -20.64
CA VAL A 555 -21.35 26.73 -19.87
C VAL A 555 -21.98 27.86 -19.07
N GLY A 556 -23.30 27.78 -18.86
CA GLY A 556 -24.07 28.75 -18.09
C GLY A 556 -23.63 28.88 -16.63
N VAL A 557 -24.17 29.88 -15.91
CA VAL A 557 -23.96 30.01 -14.45
C VAL A 557 -24.60 28.85 -13.70
N ASN A 558 -25.72 28.33 -14.22
CA ASN A 558 -26.48 27.25 -13.61
C ASN A 558 -25.83 25.90 -13.94
N GLU A 559 -25.07 25.38 -12.99
CA GLU A 559 -24.34 24.10 -13.12
C GLU A 559 -25.28 22.89 -13.27
N GLN A 560 -26.58 23.03 -12.99
CA GLN A 560 -27.58 21.96 -13.08
C GLN A 560 -28.05 21.66 -14.51
N GLU A 561 -27.73 22.51 -15.49
CA GLU A 561 -28.16 22.38 -16.88
C GLU A 561 -27.08 21.75 -17.79
N ILE A 562 -25.96 21.31 -17.22
CA ILE A 562 -24.82 20.79 -17.99
C ILE A 562 -24.91 19.27 -18.12
N HIS A 563 -25.12 18.77 -19.34
CA HIS A 563 -25.18 17.34 -19.65
C HIS A 563 -23.90 16.84 -20.33
N LEU A 564 -23.18 15.88 -19.72
CA LEU A 564 -21.95 15.32 -20.31
C LEU A 564 -22.17 14.69 -21.69
N ASP A 565 -23.37 14.15 -21.93
CA ASP A 565 -23.81 13.54 -23.17
C ASP A 565 -23.70 14.47 -24.40
N HIS A 566 -23.73 15.79 -24.19
CA HIS A 566 -23.71 16.81 -25.26
C HIS A 566 -22.37 17.53 -25.41
N LEU A 567 -21.44 17.38 -24.44
CA LEU A 567 -20.18 18.13 -24.41
C LEU A 567 -19.01 17.44 -25.13
N GLY A 568 -19.22 16.26 -25.72
CA GLY A 568 -18.11 15.48 -26.28
C GLY A 568 -17.21 14.90 -25.19
N PHE A 569 -17.82 14.32 -24.16
CA PHE A 569 -17.10 13.64 -23.08
C PHE A 569 -16.25 12.48 -23.63
N VAL A 570 -14.96 12.45 -23.28
CA VAL A 570 -13.96 11.50 -23.82
C VAL A 570 -14.44 10.05 -23.76
N ASN A 571 -15.00 9.59 -22.65
CA ASN A 571 -15.48 8.21 -22.56
C ASN A 571 -16.54 7.92 -23.64
N PHE A 572 -17.50 8.82 -23.85
CA PHE A 572 -18.55 8.65 -24.84
C PHE A 572 -18.03 8.76 -26.28
N MET A 573 -16.99 9.57 -26.50
CA MET A 573 -16.28 9.60 -27.77
C MET A 573 -15.68 8.22 -28.10
N PHE A 574 -14.96 7.60 -27.17
CA PHE A 574 -14.42 6.26 -27.34
C PHE A 574 -15.52 5.20 -27.55
N GLU A 575 -16.62 5.25 -26.80
CA GLU A 575 -17.76 4.33 -26.98
C GLU A 575 -18.40 4.45 -28.37
N ALA A 576 -18.52 5.67 -28.88
CA ALA A 576 -19.01 5.94 -30.23
C ALA A 576 -18.05 5.42 -31.32
N LYS A 577 -16.76 5.25 -31.02
CA LYS A 577 -15.79 4.57 -31.90
C LYS A 577 -15.74 3.05 -31.71
N GLY A 578 -16.55 2.49 -30.80
CA GLY A 578 -16.65 1.05 -30.57
C GLY A 578 -15.63 0.50 -29.57
N TYR A 579 -14.98 1.35 -28.78
CA TYR A 579 -14.11 0.92 -27.70
C TYR A 579 -14.93 0.34 -26.55
N VAL A 580 -14.36 -0.64 -25.86
CA VAL A 580 -14.84 -0.97 -24.52
C VAL A 580 -14.23 0.02 -23.54
N THR A 581 -15.04 0.58 -22.64
CA THR A 581 -14.65 1.69 -21.77
C THR A 581 -14.68 1.29 -20.30
N LEU A 582 -13.69 1.76 -19.56
CA LEU A 582 -13.57 1.61 -18.11
C LEU A 582 -13.44 2.98 -17.46
N SER A 583 -14.21 3.22 -16.39
CA SER A 583 -14.02 4.36 -15.49
C SER A 583 -13.90 3.85 -14.05
N THR A 584 -12.71 3.94 -13.48
CA THR A 584 -12.43 3.43 -12.13
C THR A 584 -11.81 4.51 -11.25
N GLU A 585 -12.31 4.65 -10.02
CA GLU A 585 -11.86 5.67 -9.07
C GLU A 585 -11.75 5.08 -7.67
N ASP A 586 -10.74 5.47 -6.90
CA ASP A 586 -10.53 4.93 -5.54
C ASP A 586 -11.11 5.81 -4.43
N HIS A 587 -11.73 6.93 -4.82
CA HIS A 587 -12.48 7.84 -3.97
C HIS A 587 -14.00 7.55 -4.02
N TRP A 588 -14.72 7.85 -2.94
CA TRP A 588 -16.13 7.49 -2.79
C TRP A 588 -17.09 8.39 -3.57
N ARG A 589 -16.63 9.59 -3.97
CA ARG A 589 -17.32 10.46 -4.91
C ARG A 589 -16.68 10.27 -6.27
N ASN A 590 -17.51 10.18 -7.31
CA ASN A 590 -17.04 10.18 -8.68
C ASN A 590 -16.85 11.62 -9.15
N VAL A 591 -15.72 11.95 -9.76
CA VAL A 591 -15.47 13.30 -10.33
C VAL A 591 -16.46 13.65 -11.47
N PHE A 592 -17.01 12.65 -12.17
CA PHE A 592 -17.92 12.79 -13.32
C PHE A 592 -19.42 12.56 -13.00
N GLN A 593 -19.78 12.18 -11.77
CA GLN A 593 -21.17 11.81 -11.40
C GLN A 593 -21.63 12.47 -10.10
N LYS A 594 -21.18 13.70 -9.84
CA LYS A 594 -21.59 14.46 -8.66
C LYS A 594 -22.95 15.13 -8.96
N LYS A 595 -23.99 14.79 -8.17
CA LYS A 595 -25.40 15.29 -8.25
C LYS A 595 -25.60 16.81 -8.39
N THR A 596 -24.55 17.61 -8.34
CA THR A 596 -24.64 19.07 -8.23
C THR A 596 -24.07 19.85 -9.41
N TYR A 597 -23.38 19.20 -10.36
CA TYR A 597 -22.74 19.92 -11.48
C TYR A 597 -22.95 19.32 -12.87
N LEU A 598 -23.36 18.06 -12.94
CA LEU A 598 -23.48 17.34 -14.21
C LEU A 598 -24.62 16.36 -14.16
N GLU A 599 -25.48 16.47 -15.15
CA GLU A 599 -26.42 15.42 -15.48
C GLU A 599 -25.79 14.48 -16.52
N VAL A 600 -26.09 13.20 -16.39
CA VAL A 600 -25.67 12.17 -17.34
C VAL A 600 -26.87 11.27 -17.59
N GLU A 601 -27.22 11.08 -18.86
CA GLU A 601 -28.40 10.32 -19.26
C GLU A 601 -28.17 8.80 -19.20
N ARG A 602 -26.91 8.41 -19.03
CA ARG A 602 -26.36 7.04 -19.13
C ARG A 602 -25.20 6.83 -18.15
N LYS A 603 -24.72 5.59 -18.05
CA LYS A 603 -23.50 5.28 -17.29
C LYS A 603 -22.28 5.89 -17.99
N VAL A 604 -21.34 6.45 -17.22
CA VAL A 604 -20.12 7.12 -17.74
C VAL A 604 -19.10 6.18 -18.41
N ALA A 605 -19.27 4.87 -18.26
CA ALA A 605 -18.45 3.86 -18.92
C ALA A 605 -19.18 2.50 -18.98
N HIS A 606 -18.74 1.62 -19.87
CA HIS A 606 -19.19 0.23 -19.92
C HIS A 606 -18.86 -0.53 -18.64
N HIS A 607 -17.69 -0.29 -18.03
CA HIS A 607 -17.23 -0.92 -16.79
C HIS A 607 -16.88 0.15 -15.74
N THR A 608 -17.24 -0.09 -14.47
CA THR A 608 -16.92 0.86 -13.40
C THR A 608 -16.78 0.22 -12.04
N SER A 609 -15.81 0.71 -11.26
CA SER A 609 -15.62 0.35 -9.86
C SER A 609 -16.36 1.29 -8.89
N GLN A 610 -17.11 2.29 -9.39
CA GLN A 610 -17.79 3.28 -8.56
C GLN A 610 -18.69 2.67 -7.46
N PRO A 611 -19.49 1.61 -7.72
CA PRO A 611 -20.29 0.98 -6.66
C PRO A 611 -19.40 0.45 -5.52
N PHE A 612 -18.22 -0.07 -5.84
CA PHE A 612 -17.24 -0.54 -4.86
C PHE A 612 -16.65 0.64 -4.08
N ALA A 613 -16.24 1.70 -4.78
CA ALA A 613 -15.65 2.88 -4.15
C ALA A 613 -16.59 3.59 -3.16
N GLN A 614 -17.91 3.60 -3.46
CA GLN A 614 -18.94 4.17 -2.58
C GLN A 614 -19.15 3.42 -1.26
N PHE A 615 -18.72 2.16 -1.12
CA PHE A 615 -18.70 1.50 0.19
C PHE A 615 -17.73 2.15 1.18
N PHE A 616 -16.76 2.94 0.68
CA PHE A 616 -15.75 3.61 1.52
C PHE A 616 -16.12 5.05 1.90
N GLY A 617 -17.28 5.55 1.47
CA GLY A 617 -17.75 6.92 1.78
C GLY A 617 -18.34 7.07 3.18
N LYS A 618 -18.44 8.31 3.66
CA LYS A 618 -18.94 8.64 5.02
C LYS A 618 -20.45 8.86 5.10
N ASN A 619 -21.11 9.30 4.04
CA ASN A 619 -22.50 9.77 4.07
C ASN A 619 -23.31 9.14 2.92
N VAL A 620 -23.77 7.91 3.13
CA VAL A 620 -25.01 7.45 2.53
C VAL A 620 -25.84 6.98 3.71
N GLU A 621 -27.14 7.28 3.69
CA GLU A 621 -28.17 6.97 4.68
C GLU A 621 -28.34 5.47 5.02
N ASP A 622 -27.33 4.64 4.75
CA ASP A 622 -27.06 3.43 5.51
C ASP A 622 -26.52 3.84 6.90
N GLN A 623 -27.41 4.39 7.72
CA GLN A 623 -27.43 4.01 9.14
C GLN A 623 -27.50 2.46 9.12
N PHE A 624 -26.49 1.70 9.53
CA PHE A 624 -25.86 1.79 10.84
C PHE A 624 -24.33 1.51 10.82
N THR A 625 -23.57 2.55 11.22
CA THR A 625 -22.53 2.55 12.28
C THR A 625 -21.17 1.86 12.09
N THR A 626 -20.16 2.38 11.35
CA THR A 626 -18.74 2.29 11.84
C THR A 626 -17.63 2.97 11.01
N GLY A 627 -17.82 3.32 9.74
CA GLY A 627 -16.65 3.37 8.84
C GLY A 627 -16.04 1.97 8.68
N ARG A 628 -16.89 0.93 8.71
CA ARG A 628 -16.53 -0.49 8.70
C ARG A 628 -15.78 -0.90 7.46
N TYR A 629 -16.15 -0.42 6.28
CA TYR A 629 -15.52 -0.88 5.05
C TYR A 629 -14.18 -0.21 4.80
N TYR A 630 -14.08 1.10 5.05
CA TYR A 630 -12.80 1.81 5.04
C TYR A 630 -11.83 1.25 6.08
N SER A 631 -12.33 0.94 7.28
CA SER A 631 -11.54 0.19 8.27
C SER A 631 -11.25 -1.21 7.75
N ASN A 632 -12.21 -2.04 7.34
CA ASN A 632 -12.02 -3.42 6.80
C ASN A 632 -10.93 -3.48 5.73
N PHE A 633 -10.85 -2.45 4.90
CA PHE A 633 -9.86 -2.33 3.86
C PHE A 633 -8.44 -2.04 4.42
N GLN A 634 -8.31 -1.03 5.29
CA GLN A 634 -7.08 -0.81 6.09
C GLN A 634 -6.72 -2.01 6.98
N GLN A 635 -7.68 -2.88 7.24
CA GLN A 635 -7.60 -4.01 8.14
C GLN A 635 -7.15 -5.30 7.41
N LYS A 636 -7.34 -5.36 6.09
CA LYS A 636 -6.81 -6.39 5.17
C LYS A 636 -5.36 -6.14 4.71
N CYS A 637 -4.68 -5.12 5.24
CA CYS A 637 -3.39 -4.65 4.73
C CYS A 637 -3.41 -4.28 3.22
N GLU A 638 -4.57 -3.93 2.65
CA GLU A 638 -4.72 -3.59 1.23
C GLU A 638 -4.86 -2.07 1.05
N TRP A 639 -4.51 -1.55 -0.13
CA TRP A 639 -4.65 -0.13 -0.52
C TRP A 639 -5.70 0.07 -1.60
N SER A 640 -6.52 1.14 -1.51
CA SER A 640 -7.71 1.30 -2.37
C SER A 640 -7.31 1.28 -3.84
N HIS A 641 -6.19 1.93 -4.16
CA HIS A 641 -5.57 1.88 -5.47
C HIS A 641 -5.16 0.46 -5.88
N THR A 642 -4.71 -0.41 -4.98
CA THR A 642 -4.32 -1.79 -5.33
C THR A 642 -5.49 -2.60 -5.89
N SER A 643 -6.69 -2.47 -5.30
CA SER A 643 -7.89 -3.12 -5.84
C SER A 643 -8.30 -2.52 -7.19
N GLN A 644 -8.19 -1.19 -7.35
CA GLN A 644 -8.48 -0.53 -8.63
C GLN A 644 -7.49 -0.91 -9.74
N MET A 645 -6.19 -0.98 -9.42
CA MET A 645 -5.14 -1.35 -10.37
C MET A 645 -5.20 -2.84 -10.74
N ARG A 646 -5.68 -3.72 -9.85
CA ARG A 646 -5.99 -5.11 -10.18
C ARG A 646 -7.18 -5.22 -11.13
N TYR A 647 -8.27 -4.52 -10.81
CA TYR A 647 -9.45 -4.44 -11.67
C TYR A 647 -9.12 -3.88 -13.06
N PHE A 648 -8.29 -2.85 -13.12
CA PHE A 648 -7.81 -2.28 -14.38
C PHE A 648 -6.94 -3.25 -15.17
N LYS A 649 -6.00 -3.95 -14.51
CA LYS A 649 -5.17 -4.99 -15.15
C LYS A 649 -6.02 -6.10 -15.76
N ASP A 650 -7.05 -6.57 -15.07
CA ASP A 650 -7.97 -7.59 -15.60
C ASP A 650 -8.74 -7.06 -16.81
N PHE A 651 -9.16 -5.80 -16.78
CA PHE A 651 -9.78 -5.13 -17.93
C PHE A 651 -8.82 -5.03 -19.14
N MET A 652 -7.57 -4.63 -18.94
CA MET A 652 -6.56 -4.55 -20.02
C MET A 652 -6.35 -5.90 -20.71
N LYS A 653 -6.37 -7.00 -19.94
CA LYS A 653 -6.22 -8.38 -20.44
C LYS A 653 -7.48 -8.94 -21.09
N SER A 654 -8.60 -8.24 -21.00
CA SER A 654 -9.87 -8.67 -21.56
C SER A 654 -10.09 -8.18 -23.00
N TYR A 655 -11.17 -8.67 -23.61
CA TYR A 655 -11.61 -8.27 -24.95
C TYR A 655 -10.48 -8.28 -26.00
N PRO A 656 -9.85 -9.43 -26.31
CA PRO A 656 -8.70 -9.46 -27.22
C PRO A 656 -9.01 -8.93 -28.63
N LYS A 657 -10.28 -8.94 -29.05
CA LYS A 657 -10.71 -8.47 -30.38
C LYS A 657 -11.24 -7.02 -30.40
N LYS A 658 -11.25 -6.30 -29.28
CA LYS A 658 -11.75 -4.91 -29.19
C LYS A 658 -10.70 -3.98 -28.60
N SER A 659 -10.63 -2.76 -29.14
CA SER A 659 -9.86 -1.67 -28.56
C SER A 659 -10.47 -1.25 -27.23
N LYS A 660 -9.61 -0.86 -26.28
CA LYS A 660 -9.99 -0.52 -24.92
C LYS A 660 -9.60 0.91 -24.59
N TYR A 661 -10.50 1.60 -23.90
CA TYR A 661 -10.22 2.88 -23.28
C TYR A 661 -10.46 2.75 -21.78
N GLY A 662 -9.55 3.26 -20.98
CA GLY A 662 -9.68 3.19 -19.53
C GLY A 662 -9.16 4.44 -18.86
N ILE A 663 -9.96 5.01 -17.96
CA ILE A 663 -9.52 6.06 -17.04
C ILE A 663 -9.51 5.52 -15.61
N VAL A 664 -8.35 5.65 -14.97
CA VAL A 664 -8.10 5.29 -13.57
C VAL A 664 -7.80 6.56 -12.79
N TRP A 665 -8.69 6.95 -11.90
CA TRP A 665 -8.52 8.12 -11.03
C TRP A 665 -8.17 7.70 -9.60
N LEU A 666 -6.93 7.91 -9.19
CA LEU A 666 -6.44 7.55 -7.86
C LEU A 666 -6.44 8.79 -6.95
N GLY A 667 -7.61 9.07 -6.37
CA GLY A 667 -7.86 10.24 -5.53
C GLY A 667 -7.35 10.11 -4.10
N LYS A 668 -7.18 8.91 -3.54
CA LYS A 668 -6.84 8.78 -2.10
C LYS A 668 -5.35 8.82 -1.76
N ILE A 669 -4.48 8.65 -2.75
CA ILE A 669 -3.05 8.53 -2.50
C ILE A 669 -2.48 9.85 -2.02
N SER A 670 -2.67 10.92 -2.81
CA SER A 670 -2.00 12.21 -2.59
C SER A 670 -2.91 13.39 -2.28
N HIS A 671 -4.23 13.29 -2.49
CA HIS A 671 -5.17 14.38 -2.22
C HIS A 671 -5.08 14.89 -0.77
N ASP A 672 -5.02 13.98 0.21
CA ASP A 672 -4.92 14.34 1.65
C ASP A 672 -3.50 14.16 2.20
N ARG A 673 -2.51 13.82 1.37
CA ARG A 673 -1.13 13.49 1.78
C ARG A 673 -0.13 13.93 0.72
N TYR A 674 0.56 15.03 0.97
CA TYR A 674 1.55 15.61 0.05
C TYR A 674 2.52 14.57 -0.55
N GLU A 675 3.11 13.71 0.28
CA GLU A 675 4.10 12.68 -0.12
C GLU A 675 3.47 11.31 -0.41
N GLY A 676 2.14 11.21 -0.50
CA GLY A 676 1.44 9.93 -0.61
C GLY A 676 1.88 9.05 -1.78
N HIS A 677 2.21 9.68 -2.91
CA HIS A 677 2.63 9.01 -4.14
C HIS A 677 4.05 8.42 -4.05
N GLU A 678 4.94 8.99 -3.23
CA GLU A 678 6.30 8.46 -2.99
C GLU A 678 6.26 7.01 -2.47
N LEU A 679 5.20 6.69 -1.74
CA LEU A 679 5.04 5.46 -0.98
C LEU A 679 4.60 4.30 -1.86
N ILE A 680 4.15 4.58 -3.10
CA ILE A 680 3.64 3.59 -4.04
C ILE A 680 4.49 3.47 -5.31
N ASP A 681 5.56 4.25 -5.45
CA ASP A 681 6.36 4.29 -6.68
C ASP A 681 6.91 2.91 -7.08
N GLU A 682 7.46 2.14 -6.13
CA GLU A 682 7.91 0.78 -6.41
C GLU A 682 6.74 -0.12 -6.85
N GLN A 683 5.57 0.04 -6.22
CA GLN A 683 4.39 -0.75 -6.56
C GLN A 683 3.86 -0.40 -7.95
N MET A 684 3.86 0.88 -8.34
CA MET A 684 3.44 1.35 -9.66
C MET A 684 4.40 0.88 -10.74
N LYS A 685 5.71 0.99 -10.54
CA LYS A 685 6.73 0.42 -11.43
C LYS A 685 6.51 -1.07 -11.68
N GLU A 686 6.36 -1.85 -10.61
CA GLU A 686 6.16 -3.30 -10.74
C GLU A 686 4.79 -3.64 -11.36
N TRP A 687 3.77 -2.80 -11.14
CA TRP A 687 2.50 -2.93 -11.85
C TRP A 687 2.66 -2.70 -13.36
N TYR A 688 3.34 -1.62 -13.78
CA TYR A 688 3.61 -1.33 -15.19
C TYR A 688 4.38 -2.47 -15.87
N LYS A 689 5.42 -3.00 -15.23
CA LYS A 689 6.12 -4.21 -15.70
C LYS A 689 5.18 -5.40 -15.93
N SER A 690 4.24 -5.59 -15.01
CA SER A 690 3.31 -6.72 -15.05
C SER A 690 2.24 -6.64 -16.16
N VAL A 691 2.14 -5.49 -16.84
CA VAL A 691 1.25 -5.23 -17.99
C VAL A 691 2.01 -4.73 -19.23
N LYS A 692 3.33 -4.94 -19.29
CA LYS A 692 4.20 -4.47 -20.38
C LYS A 692 3.64 -4.79 -21.77
N THR A 693 3.19 -6.03 -21.97
CA THR A 693 2.60 -6.50 -23.24
C THR A 693 1.35 -5.74 -23.65
N GLU A 694 0.51 -5.39 -22.68
CA GLU A 694 -0.71 -4.64 -22.92
C GLU A 694 -0.40 -3.17 -23.23
N LEU A 695 0.67 -2.61 -22.67
CA LEU A 695 1.14 -1.24 -22.94
C LEU A 695 1.83 -1.10 -24.31
N ASP A 696 2.37 -2.17 -24.88
CA ASP A 696 3.04 -2.13 -26.20
C ASP A 696 2.11 -1.70 -27.34
N ASN A 697 0.79 -1.91 -27.22
CA ASN A 697 -0.22 -1.46 -28.19
C ASN A 697 -1.09 -0.31 -27.66
N SER A 698 -0.57 0.51 -26.74
CA SER A 698 -1.36 1.51 -26.03
C SER A 698 -0.72 2.89 -26.02
N PHE A 699 -1.56 3.91 -26.16
CA PHE A 699 -1.25 5.25 -25.66
C PHE A 699 -1.55 5.29 -24.16
N VAL A 700 -0.64 5.84 -23.36
CA VAL A 700 -0.84 5.96 -21.90
C VAL A 700 -0.48 7.36 -21.44
N PHE A 701 -1.43 8.02 -20.82
CA PHE A 701 -1.25 9.31 -20.16
C PHE A 701 -1.19 9.05 -18.66
N TYR A 702 0.01 9.14 -18.10
CA TYR A 702 0.24 9.07 -16.66
C TYR A 702 0.35 10.49 -16.11
N MET A 703 -0.68 10.97 -15.41
CA MET A 703 -0.86 12.41 -15.16
C MET A 703 -1.48 12.75 -13.81
N SER A 704 -1.59 14.05 -13.54
CA SER A 704 -2.41 14.64 -12.47
C SER A 704 -3.37 15.68 -13.05
N ASP A 705 -4.45 15.95 -12.34
CA ASP A 705 -5.41 17.03 -12.61
C ASP A 705 -4.88 18.39 -12.13
N HIS A 706 -4.29 18.45 -10.93
CA HIS A 706 -3.62 19.62 -10.38
C HIS A 706 -2.47 19.19 -9.45
N GLY A 707 -1.66 20.13 -8.96
CA GLY A 707 -0.71 19.87 -7.88
C GLY A 707 -1.35 19.98 -6.51
N TYR A 708 -0.56 19.89 -5.44
CA TYR A 708 -1.11 19.83 -4.09
C TYR A 708 -1.79 21.15 -3.65
N ARG A 709 -3.06 21.07 -3.23
CA ARG A 709 -3.90 22.24 -2.90
C ARG A 709 -4.09 22.49 -1.40
N PHE A 710 -4.27 21.45 -0.59
CA PHE A 710 -4.68 21.56 0.81
C PHE A 710 -3.81 20.75 1.75
N GLY A 711 -3.56 21.25 2.96
CA GLY A 711 -2.97 20.45 4.03
C GLY A 711 -3.87 19.34 4.58
N THR A 712 -3.27 18.49 5.41
CA THR A 712 -3.89 17.28 5.96
C THR A 712 -5.06 17.59 6.90
N LYS A 713 -6.20 16.92 6.68
CA LYS A 713 -7.32 16.92 7.62
C LYS A 713 -6.90 16.40 9.00
N GLY A 714 -6.95 17.25 10.02
CA GLY A 714 -7.03 16.84 11.42
C GLY A 714 -5.72 16.40 12.09
N MET A 715 -4.56 16.84 11.61
CA MET A 715 -3.37 16.83 12.46
C MET A 715 -3.51 17.92 13.52
N LYS A 716 -3.34 17.55 14.81
CA LYS A 716 -3.38 18.49 15.93
C LYS A 716 -2.20 19.48 15.91
N ASP A 717 -1.14 19.17 15.15
CA ASP A 717 -0.06 20.10 14.84
C ASP A 717 -0.40 20.91 13.59
N LYS A 718 -0.85 22.15 13.80
CA LYS A 718 -1.21 23.15 12.77
C LYS A 718 0.00 23.78 12.06
N ASN A 719 1.19 23.19 12.18
CA ASN A 719 2.44 23.84 11.79
C ASN A 719 2.97 23.24 10.45
N ALA A 720 3.31 24.14 9.53
CA ALA A 720 3.94 23.95 8.21
C ALA A 720 3.13 23.31 7.05
N ILE A 721 2.53 22.12 7.20
CA ILE A 721 1.95 21.39 6.04
C ILE A 721 0.64 22.01 5.54
N ASP A 722 -0.13 22.67 6.41
CA ASP A 722 -1.39 23.34 6.04
C ASP A 722 -1.20 24.63 5.22
N GLN A 723 0.06 25.04 4.97
CA GLN A 723 0.39 26.29 4.30
C GLN A 723 1.16 26.09 2.98
N VAL A 724 1.26 24.87 2.44
CA VAL A 724 2.04 24.61 1.21
C VAL A 724 1.59 25.53 0.05
N LYS A 725 0.28 25.57 -0.27
CA LYS A 725 -0.30 26.46 -1.31
C LYS A 725 -0.05 27.95 -1.02
N LEU A 726 0.12 28.37 0.24
CA LEU A 726 0.39 29.77 0.61
C LEU A 726 1.82 30.21 0.27
N THR A 727 2.74 29.27 0.10
CA THR A 727 4.11 29.59 -0.33
C THR A 727 4.17 29.81 -1.84
N ASN A 728 5.08 30.68 -2.29
CA ASN A 728 5.31 30.89 -3.72
C ASN A 728 5.66 29.59 -4.46
N ARG A 729 6.37 28.65 -3.82
CA ARG A 729 6.72 27.36 -4.42
C ARG A 729 5.51 26.44 -4.50
N GLY A 730 4.72 26.32 -3.43
CA GLY A 730 3.54 25.45 -3.42
C GLY A 730 2.43 25.94 -4.33
N ASP A 731 2.19 27.26 -4.48
CA ASP A 731 1.27 27.77 -5.51
C ASP A 731 1.75 27.43 -6.93
N TYR A 732 3.06 27.31 -7.15
CA TYR A 732 3.62 27.00 -8.47
C TYR A 732 3.40 25.51 -8.76
N GLU A 733 3.78 24.66 -7.79
CA GLU A 733 3.55 23.23 -7.88
C GLU A 733 2.05 22.90 -8.02
N PHE A 734 1.16 23.59 -7.31
CA PHE A 734 -0.29 23.48 -7.47
C PHE A 734 -0.74 23.70 -8.93
N LYS A 735 -0.19 24.73 -9.59
CA LYS A 735 -0.54 25.08 -10.96
C LYS A 735 0.13 24.22 -12.02
N ASN A 736 1.11 23.39 -11.64
CA ASN A 736 1.94 22.60 -12.54
C ASN A 736 1.74 21.08 -12.32
N PRO A 737 0.59 20.49 -12.67
CA PRO A 737 0.39 19.05 -12.61
C PRO A 737 1.35 18.31 -13.53
N PHE A 738 1.71 17.08 -13.15
CA PHE A 738 2.56 16.24 -14.00
C PHE A 738 1.77 15.60 -15.15
N LEU A 739 2.43 15.39 -16.29
CA LEU A 739 1.91 14.61 -17.42
C LEU A 739 3.07 13.90 -18.12
N THR A 740 2.99 12.57 -18.16
CA THR A 740 3.92 11.68 -18.86
C THR A 740 3.16 10.86 -19.88
N ILE A 741 3.57 10.93 -21.14
CA ILE A 741 2.88 10.31 -22.27
C ILE A 741 3.74 9.19 -22.84
N THR A 742 3.16 8.01 -23.05
CA THR A 742 3.72 6.93 -23.87
C THR A 742 2.86 6.72 -25.11
N VAL A 743 3.49 6.23 -26.17
CA VAL A 743 2.84 5.86 -27.44
C VAL A 743 3.05 4.37 -27.73
N PRO A 744 2.22 3.71 -28.56
CA PRO A 744 2.42 2.32 -28.98
C PRO A 744 3.83 2.03 -29.51
N LYS A 745 4.33 0.81 -29.26
CA LYS A 745 5.71 0.39 -29.55
C LYS A 745 6.09 0.57 -31.02
N ASN A 746 5.18 0.28 -31.94
CA ASN A 746 5.40 0.45 -33.37
C ASN A 746 5.48 1.93 -33.82
N LEU A 747 5.06 2.88 -32.98
CA LEU A 747 5.19 4.31 -33.22
C LEU A 747 6.40 4.94 -32.52
N ARG A 748 7.34 4.13 -32.00
CA ARG A 748 8.55 4.61 -31.27
C ARG A 748 9.83 4.61 -32.13
N GLY A 749 9.73 4.36 -33.44
CA GLY A 749 10.89 4.36 -34.34
C GLY A 749 11.53 5.74 -34.53
N ASN A 750 12.73 5.78 -35.09
CA ASN A 750 13.50 7.03 -35.29
C ASN A 750 12.77 8.08 -36.14
N ASN A 751 11.92 7.66 -37.08
CA ASN A 751 11.15 8.54 -37.96
C ASN A 751 9.76 8.90 -37.40
N SER A 752 9.52 8.66 -36.10
CA SER A 752 8.23 8.95 -35.46
C SER A 752 8.02 10.45 -35.30
N GLU A 753 7.18 11.04 -36.15
CA GLU A 753 6.78 12.44 -36.05
C GLU A 753 6.09 12.75 -34.72
N ILE A 754 5.21 11.87 -34.23
CA ILE A 754 4.53 12.08 -32.94
C ILE A 754 5.52 12.13 -31.78
N LEU A 755 6.56 11.28 -31.79
CA LEU A 755 7.55 11.26 -30.72
C LEU A 755 8.48 12.47 -30.81
N ALA A 756 8.85 12.88 -32.03
CA ALA A 756 9.60 14.12 -32.26
C ALA A 756 8.81 15.35 -31.77
N ASN A 757 7.52 15.43 -32.11
CA ASN A 757 6.64 16.50 -31.68
C ASN A 757 6.46 16.52 -30.16
N LEU A 758 6.20 15.37 -29.52
CA LEU A 758 6.11 15.27 -28.05
C LEU A 758 7.40 15.77 -27.38
N LYS A 759 8.58 15.36 -27.88
CA LYS A 759 9.87 15.83 -27.36
C LYS A 759 10.07 17.34 -27.55
N SER A 760 9.72 17.87 -28.73
CA SER A 760 9.76 19.32 -29.00
C SER A 760 8.80 20.10 -28.11
N ASN A 761 7.61 19.55 -27.85
CA ASN A 761 6.57 20.18 -27.05
C ASN A 761 6.81 20.07 -25.53
N MET A 762 7.73 19.23 -25.09
CA MET A 762 8.00 18.94 -23.67
C MET A 762 8.17 20.20 -22.80
N TYR A 763 8.81 21.24 -23.33
CA TYR A 763 9.09 22.48 -22.62
C TYR A 763 8.15 23.64 -22.99
N LYS A 764 7.22 23.44 -23.92
CA LYS A 764 6.29 24.48 -24.37
C LYS A 764 5.16 24.67 -23.36
N LYS A 765 4.50 25.84 -23.40
CA LYS A 765 3.39 26.15 -22.51
C LYS A 765 2.16 25.38 -22.96
N VAL A 766 1.64 24.52 -22.09
CA VAL A 766 0.47 23.69 -22.38
C VAL A 766 -0.54 23.69 -21.24
N SER A 767 -1.78 23.31 -21.53
CA SER A 767 -2.91 23.26 -20.58
C SER A 767 -3.69 21.95 -20.72
N HIS A 768 -4.63 21.70 -19.81
CA HIS A 768 -5.52 20.55 -19.94
C HIS A 768 -6.41 20.58 -21.20
N PHE A 769 -6.58 21.73 -21.85
CA PHE A 769 -7.23 21.78 -23.17
C PHE A 769 -6.39 21.11 -24.26
N ASP A 770 -5.05 21.15 -24.14
CA ASP A 770 -4.14 20.46 -25.06
C ASP A 770 -4.23 18.95 -24.89
N THR A 771 -4.41 18.47 -23.65
CA THR A 771 -4.69 17.07 -23.36
C THR A 771 -5.96 16.60 -24.08
N TYR A 772 -7.05 17.37 -24.01
CA TYR A 772 -8.28 17.06 -24.74
C TYR A 772 -8.10 17.11 -26.26
N ALA A 773 -7.42 18.14 -26.78
CA ALA A 773 -7.10 18.26 -28.21
C ALA A 773 -6.35 17.03 -28.72
N THR A 774 -5.37 16.54 -27.94
CA THR A 774 -4.58 15.35 -28.25
C THR A 774 -5.44 14.09 -28.33
N ILE A 775 -6.41 13.92 -27.43
CA ILE A 775 -7.35 12.78 -27.45
C ILE A 775 -8.29 12.88 -28.66
N VAL A 776 -8.80 14.08 -28.95
CA VAL A 776 -9.65 14.31 -30.14
C VAL A 776 -8.88 14.03 -31.42
N ASP A 777 -7.63 14.47 -31.52
CA ASP A 777 -6.73 14.20 -32.65
C ASP A 777 -6.53 12.69 -32.86
N PHE A 778 -6.25 11.96 -31.77
CA PHE A 778 -6.16 10.50 -31.78
C PHE A 778 -7.44 9.85 -32.34
N LEU A 779 -8.63 10.34 -31.96
CA LEU A 779 -9.90 9.77 -32.42
C LEU A 779 -10.34 10.26 -33.81
N THR A 780 -9.55 11.14 -34.43
CA THR A 780 -9.85 11.79 -35.71
C THR A 780 -8.62 11.85 -36.62
N LYS A 781 -7.95 13.00 -36.71
CA LYS A 781 -6.96 13.32 -37.75
C LYS A 781 -5.64 12.57 -37.61
N ALA A 782 -5.16 12.32 -36.40
CA ALA A 782 -3.93 11.56 -36.21
C ALA A 782 -4.09 10.10 -36.68
N ASP A 783 -5.20 9.45 -36.37
CA ASP A 783 -5.42 8.07 -36.80
C ASP A 783 -5.81 7.96 -38.29
N GLU A 784 -6.54 8.95 -38.83
CA GLU A 784 -6.85 9.06 -40.27
C GLU A 784 -5.59 9.04 -41.14
N THR A 785 -4.51 9.67 -40.64
CA THR A 785 -3.21 9.76 -41.30
C THR A 785 -2.21 8.69 -40.83
N ASN A 786 -2.66 7.69 -40.07
CA ASN A 786 -1.79 6.66 -39.47
C ASN A 786 -0.61 7.24 -38.68
N PHE A 787 -0.82 8.37 -38.02
CA PHE A 787 0.18 9.09 -37.22
C PHE A 787 1.38 9.58 -38.04
N THR A 788 1.16 9.84 -39.33
CA THR A 788 2.08 10.52 -40.26
C THR A 788 1.50 11.87 -40.68
N SER A 789 2.29 12.80 -41.20
CA SER A 789 1.80 14.14 -41.56
C SER A 789 1.20 14.89 -40.36
N MET A 790 1.97 14.94 -39.28
CA MET A 790 1.57 15.46 -37.97
C MET A 790 1.81 16.97 -37.87
N ASP A 791 1.52 17.72 -38.94
CA ASP A 791 1.63 19.19 -38.99
C ASP A 791 0.61 19.88 -38.07
N GLN A 792 0.78 21.18 -37.85
CA GLN A 792 -0.14 21.97 -37.02
C GLN A 792 -1.59 21.89 -37.54
N PHE A 793 -2.56 21.71 -36.64
CA PHE A 793 -3.97 21.58 -36.98
C PHE A 793 -4.85 22.48 -36.11
N ASN A 794 -5.82 23.17 -36.71
CA ASN A 794 -6.75 24.04 -35.99
C ASN A 794 -8.01 23.26 -35.55
N PHE A 795 -8.03 22.86 -34.28
CA PHE A 795 -9.14 22.11 -33.67
C PHE A 795 -10.43 22.91 -33.52
N SER A 796 -10.39 24.25 -33.58
CA SER A 796 -11.62 25.06 -33.56
C SER A 796 -12.53 24.76 -34.75
N LYS A 797 -11.95 24.44 -35.92
CA LYS A 797 -12.71 24.04 -37.11
C LYS A 797 -13.43 22.71 -36.90
N LEU A 798 -12.72 21.71 -36.37
CA LEU A 798 -13.24 20.37 -36.10
C LEU A 798 -14.36 20.39 -35.04
N LEU A 799 -14.15 21.14 -33.95
CA LEU A 799 -15.09 21.24 -32.83
C LEU A 799 -16.23 22.24 -33.09
N LYS A 800 -16.12 23.05 -34.15
CA LYS A 800 -17.08 24.12 -34.49
C LYS A 800 -17.33 25.10 -33.35
N LYS A 801 -16.29 25.37 -32.57
CA LYS A 801 -16.29 26.37 -31.49
C LYS A 801 -14.90 26.97 -31.37
N GLN A 802 -14.82 28.18 -30.81
CA GLN A 802 -13.52 28.73 -30.41
C GLN A 802 -12.91 27.80 -29.36
N PHE A 803 -11.72 27.28 -29.63
CA PHE A 803 -11.06 26.31 -28.76
C PHE A 803 -9.57 26.62 -28.65
N ALA A 804 -9.08 26.64 -27.41
CA ALA A 804 -7.71 27.03 -27.07
C ALA A 804 -6.68 25.88 -27.13
N GLY A 805 -7.17 24.63 -27.17
CA GLY A 805 -6.31 23.45 -27.15
C GLY A 805 -5.65 23.14 -28.49
N GLU A 806 -4.38 22.77 -28.40
CA GLU A 806 -3.53 22.23 -29.47
C GLU A 806 -3.09 20.80 -29.12
N SER A 807 -2.99 19.92 -30.12
CA SER A 807 -2.59 18.52 -29.89
C SER A 807 -1.09 18.42 -29.59
N LEU A 808 -0.74 17.70 -28.52
CA LEU A 808 0.64 17.41 -28.14
C LEU A 808 1.35 16.49 -29.15
N PHE A 809 0.60 15.84 -30.04
CA PHE A 809 1.16 15.03 -31.14
C PHE A 809 1.58 15.86 -32.36
N ARG A 810 1.26 17.16 -32.39
CA ARG A 810 1.58 18.10 -33.48
C ARG A 810 2.50 19.22 -32.95
N PRO A 811 3.27 19.92 -33.78
CA PRO A 811 4.08 21.04 -33.32
C PRO A 811 3.21 22.15 -32.70
N ILE A 812 3.52 22.52 -31.46
CA ILE A 812 2.90 23.68 -30.80
C ILE A 812 3.73 24.94 -31.08
N ASN A 813 3.08 26.03 -31.49
CA ASN A 813 3.76 27.32 -31.68
C ASN A 813 3.78 28.10 -30.35
N ASP A 814 4.92 28.10 -29.64
CA ASP A 814 5.02 28.72 -28.31
C ASP A 814 5.25 30.24 -28.36
N ALA A 815 5.67 30.81 -29.49
CA ALA A 815 6.10 32.20 -29.60
C ALA A 815 4.97 33.20 -29.29
N GLY A 816 3.74 32.89 -29.68
CA GLY A 816 2.54 33.68 -29.39
C GLY A 816 1.69 33.12 -28.25
N ARG A 817 2.13 32.05 -27.58
CA ARG A 817 1.32 31.30 -26.62
C ARG A 817 1.50 31.82 -25.21
N ASP A 818 0.41 32.31 -24.63
CA ASP A 818 0.27 32.76 -23.26
C ASP A 818 -0.98 32.17 -22.58
N CYS A 819 -1.19 32.47 -21.30
CA CYS A 819 -2.30 31.89 -20.55
C CYS A 819 -3.67 32.23 -21.15
N TYR A 820 -3.87 33.45 -21.63
CA TYR A 820 -5.12 33.84 -22.27
C TYR A 820 -5.39 33.03 -23.54
N SER A 821 -4.39 32.89 -24.43
CA SER A 821 -4.49 32.08 -25.65
C SER A 821 -4.71 30.59 -25.36
N MET A 822 -4.23 30.11 -24.21
CA MET A 822 -4.44 28.74 -23.71
C MET A 822 -5.79 28.56 -22.98
N GLY A 823 -6.63 29.59 -22.91
CA GLY A 823 -7.93 29.54 -22.21
C GLY A 823 -7.81 29.54 -20.68
N ILE A 824 -6.69 30.02 -20.13
CA ILE A 824 -6.37 30.06 -18.70
C ILE A 824 -6.47 31.49 -18.19
N SER A 825 -7.35 31.71 -17.21
CA SER A 825 -7.42 33.00 -16.51
C SER A 825 -6.16 33.24 -15.67
N PHE A 826 -5.72 34.49 -15.59
CA PHE A 826 -4.42 34.88 -15.00
C PHE A 826 -4.12 34.28 -13.61
N GLN A 827 -5.12 34.04 -12.75
CA GLN A 827 -4.94 33.49 -11.41
C GLN A 827 -4.47 32.03 -11.39
N TYR A 828 -4.72 31.28 -12.48
CA TYR A 828 -4.35 29.87 -12.66
C TYR A 828 -3.10 29.68 -13.52
N CYS A 829 -2.58 30.78 -14.08
CA CYS A 829 -1.42 30.79 -14.96
C CYS A 829 -0.12 30.43 -14.24
N LEU A 830 0.73 29.59 -14.86
CA LEU A 830 2.09 29.32 -14.36
C LEU A 830 3.00 30.54 -14.48
N LYS A 831 2.90 31.29 -15.57
CA LYS A 831 3.59 32.57 -15.74
C LYS A 831 2.92 33.60 -14.83
N ARG A 832 3.60 33.99 -13.76
CA ARG A 832 3.03 34.91 -12.77
C ARG A 832 3.31 36.36 -13.12
N LEU A 833 2.26 37.18 -13.08
CA LEU A 833 2.41 38.58 -12.73
C LEU A 833 2.93 38.69 -11.30
N LYS A 834 4.04 39.41 -11.13
CA LYS A 834 4.66 39.60 -9.83
C LYS A 834 3.90 40.67 -9.05
N PHE A 835 3.08 40.22 -8.10
CA PHE A 835 2.47 41.09 -7.10
C PHE A 835 3.50 41.44 -6.02
N ILE A 836 3.64 42.71 -5.71
CA ILE A 836 4.57 43.27 -4.73
C ILE A 836 3.76 43.72 -3.51
N GLU A 837 4.22 43.35 -2.31
CA GLU A 837 3.57 43.75 -1.06
C GLU A 837 3.63 45.27 -0.87
N PHE A 838 2.50 45.84 -0.50
CA PHE A 838 2.34 47.25 -0.20
C PHE A 838 2.18 47.38 1.33
N PRO A 839 3.26 47.58 2.11
CA PRO A 839 3.23 47.44 3.56
C PRO A 839 2.54 48.61 4.28
N ASN A 840 2.57 49.81 3.71
CA ASN A 840 2.12 51.05 4.34
C ASN A 840 0.81 51.56 3.71
N TYR A 841 -0.29 50.85 3.95
CA TYR A 841 -1.62 51.23 3.45
C TYR A 841 -2.43 52.09 4.43
N PRO A 842 -3.22 53.06 3.93
CA PRO A 842 -4.20 53.76 4.75
C PRO A 842 -5.27 52.79 5.26
N LYS A 843 -5.56 52.80 6.57
CA LYS A 843 -6.58 51.94 7.19
C LYS A 843 -7.94 52.05 6.48
N LYS A 844 -8.37 53.27 6.15
CA LYS A 844 -9.62 53.52 5.41
C LYS A 844 -9.68 52.81 4.05
N ALA A 845 -8.55 52.75 3.33
CA ALA A 845 -8.48 52.08 2.02
C ALA A 845 -8.60 50.57 2.17
N VAL A 846 -7.89 49.97 3.14
CA VAL A 846 -8.01 48.55 3.44
C VAL A 846 -9.40 48.17 3.92
N ASP A 847 -10.02 48.96 4.80
CA ASP A 847 -11.37 48.69 5.29
C ASP A 847 -12.38 48.71 4.12
N LYS A 848 -12.23 49.63 3.16
CA LYS A 848 -13.06 49.70 1.94
C LYS A 848 -12.87 48.47 1.05
N ILE A 849 -11.63 48.05 0.77
CA ILE A 849 -11.33 46.88 -0.07
C ILE A 849 -11.83 45.59 0.61
N HIS A 850 -11.61 45.48 1.92
CA HIS A 850 -12.05 44.32 2.71
C HIS A 850 -13.58 44.20 2.69
N LYS A 851 -14.28 45.33 2.86
CA LYS A 851 -15.75 45.39 2.73
C LYS A 851 -16.19 45.01 1.31
N ALA A 852 -15.56 45.53 0.26
CA ALA A 852 -15.89 45.21 -1.13
C ALA A 852 -15.74 43.70 -1.43
N MET A 853 -14.70 43.05 -0.90
CA MET A 853 -14.52 41.60 -0.99
C MET A 853 -15.69 40.84 -0.32
N ALA A 854 -16.03 41.19 0.93
CA ALA A 854 -17.12 40.54 1.66
C ALA A 854 -18.49 40.77 0.98
N ASP A 855 -18.76 41.99 0.54
CA ASP A 855 -20.00 42.37 -0.16
C ASP A 855 -20.17 41.62 -1.48
N ASN A 856 -19.08 41.41 -2.23
CA ASN A 856 -19.14 40.63 -3.47
C ASN A 856 -19.48 39.17 -3.20
N VAL A 857 -18.87 38.55 -2.19
CA VAL A 857 -19.23 37.18 -1.77
C VAL A 857 -20.71 37.12 -1.37
N ASN A 858 -21.20 38.09 -0.61
CA ASN A 858 -22.62 38.19 -0.25
C ASN A 858 -23.52 38.39 -1.47
N SER A 859 -23.08 39.15 -2.47
CA SER A 859 -23.80 39.35 -3.72
C SER A 859 -23.91 38.04 -4.52
N LEU A 860 -22.82 37.28 -4.62
CA LEU A 860 -22.84 35.95 -5.22
C LEU A 860 -23.82 35.01 -4.50
N MET A 861 -23.86 35.06 -3.17
CA MET A 861 -24.84 34.27 -2.39
C MET A 861 -26.29 34.67 -2.71
N ARG A 862 -26.59 35.97 -2.83
CA ARG A 862 -27.94 36.45 -3.20
C ARG A 862 -28.33 36.08 -4.63
N GLN A 863 -27.42 36.27 -5.60
CA GLN A 863 -27.65 35.94 -7.01
C GLN A 863 -28.02 34.47 -7.20
N ASN A 864 -27.42 33.59 -6.40
CA ASN A 864 -27.72 32.16 -6.41
C ASN A 864 -28.86 31.75 -5.43
N LYS A 865 -29.53 32.71 -4.80
CA LYS A 865 -30.66 32.51 -3.86
C LYS A 865 -30.29 31.70 -2.59
N TRP A 866 -29.11 31.90 -2.03
CA TRP A 866 -28.59 31.16 -0.86
C TRP A 866 -28.56 31.95 0.45
N ASP A 867 -29.02 33.19 0.43
CA ASP A 867 -29.14 34.09 1.58
C ASP A 867 -30.05 33.53 2.68
N HIS A 868 -30.96 32.62 2.37
CA HIS A 868 -31.76 31.90 3.36
C HIS A 868 -30.96 30.82 4.14
N LEU A 869 -29.88 30.28 3.56
CA LEU A 869 -29.04 29.23 4.18
C LEU A 869 -27.79 29.79 4.85
N CYS A 870 -27.16 30.80 4.24
CA CYS A 870 -25.87 31.33 4.65
C CYS A 870 -26.00 32.65 5.42
N VAL A 871 -25.19 32.83 6.44
CA VAL A 871 -25.03 34.09 7.17
C VAL A 871 -24.24 35.07 6.28
N PRO A 872 -24.69 36.34 6.14
CA PRO A 872 -23.91 37.37 5.47
C PRO A 872 -22.52 37.51 6.08
N LEU A 873 -21.50 37.51 5.25
CA LEU A 873 -20.12 37.68 5.69
C LEU A 873 -19.79 39.15 5.91
N THR A 874 -19.02 39.45 6.95
CA THR A 874 -18.50 40.80 7.20
C THR A 874 -16.99 40.77 7.33
N PRO A 875 -16.29 41.88 7.02
CA PRO A 875 -14.86 42.00 7.28
C PRO A 875 -14.53 41.70 8.75
N LYS A 876 -13.49 40.89 9.00
CA LYS A 876 -12.92 40.76 10.35
C LYS A 876 -11.87 41.86 10.54
N TYR A 877 -12.33 43.07 10.84
CA TYR A 877 -11.45 44.22 11.09
C TYR A 877 -10.44 43.91 12.21
N GLY A 878 -9.22 44.42 12.08
CA GLY A 878 -8.12 44.15 13.01
C GLY A 878 -7.41 42.80 12.84
N SER A 879 -7.89 41.92 11.95
CA SER A 879 -7.13 40.72 11.56
C SER A 879 -5.97 41.07 10.61
N LYS A 880 -4.92 40.23 10.57
CA LYS A 880 -3.81 40.39 9.63
C LYS A 880 -4.33 40.31 8.19
N VAL A 881 -4.08 41.35 7.40
CA VAL A 881 -4.39 41.42 5.98
C VAL A 881 -3.09 41.50 5.16
N LYS A 882 -3.20 41.26 3.86
CA LYS A 882 -2.13 41.48 2.90
C LYS A 882 -2.68 42.28 1.73
N LEU A 883 -2.03 43.37 1.37
CA LEU A 883 -2.33 44.13 0.16
C LEU A 883 -1.09 44.13 -0.72
N GLU A 884 -1.29 43.78 -1.98
CA GLU A 884 -0.22 43.69 -2.96
C GLU A 884 -0.69 44.33 -4.26
N TYR A 885 0.24 44.81 -5.07
CA TYR A 885 -0.07 45.39 -6.37
C TYR A 885 0.82 44.82 -7.48
N ALA A 886 0.33 44.84 -8.71
CA ALA A 886 1.08 44.53 -9.91
C ALA A 886 0.77 45.59 -10.98
N LEU A 887 1.74 45.86 -11.85
CA LEU A 887 1.55 46.67 -13.04
C LEU A 887 1.36 45.74 -14.24
N ASN A 888 0.37 46.04 -15.07
CA ASN A 888 0.21 45.36 -16.36
C ASN A 888 1.12 45.96 -17.44
N ALA A 889 1.09 45.41 -18.65
CA ALA A 889 1.88 45.90 -19.78
C ALA A 889 1.55 47.36 -20.18
N LYS A 890 0.32 47.82 -19.88
CA LYS A 890 -0.14 49.21 -20.10
C LYS A 890 0.14 50.15 -18.91
N LYS A 891 0.87 49.68 -17.87
CA LYS A 891 1.15 50.40 -16.61
C LYS A 891 -0.10 50.69 -15.75
N ASN A 892 -1.22 50.02 -15.98
CA ASN A 892 -2.37 50.04 -15.09
C ASN A 892 -2.06 49.23 -13.82
N ILE A 893 -2.54 49.72 -12.68
CA ILE A 893 -2.35 49.09 -11.37
C ILE A 893 -3.46 48.06 -11.14
N PHE A 894 -3.08 46.86 -10.71
CA PHE A 894 -3.99 45.83 -10.22
C PHE A 894 -3.64 45.48 -8.78
N TRP A 895 -4.66 45.31 -7.94
CA TRP A 895 -4.47 44.98 -6.53
C TRP A 895 -4.84 43.53 -6.27
N ARG A 896 -4.07 42.86 -5.41
CA ARG A 896 -4.41 41.59 -4.78
C ARG A 896 -4.55 41.83 -3.30
N PHE A 897 -5.72 41.51 -2.76
CA PHE A 897 -6.02 41.66 -1.35
C PHE A 897 -6.32 40.30 -0.73
N SER A 898 -5.71 40.02 0.42
CA SER A 898 -6.01 38.85 1.24
C SER A 898 -6.45 39.28 2.64
N GLY A 899 -7.61 38.79 3.10
CA GLY A 899 -8.19 39.15 4.40
C GLY A 899 -9.13 38.10 4.96
N ARG A 900 -9.35 38.13 6.29
CA ARG A 900 -10.28 37.22 6.97
C ARG A 900 -11.66 37.83 7.15
N VAL A 901 -12.69 37.02 6.96
CA VAL A 901 -14.09 37.44 7.16
C VAL A 901 -14.73 36.71 8.35
N SER A 902 -15.79 37.30 8.90
CA SER A 902 -16.65 36.75 9.97
C SER A 902 -17.99 36.30 9.39
N PRO A 903 -18.66 35.27 9.93
CA PRO A 903 -18.29 34.44 11.08
C PRO A 903 -17.46 33.18 10.75
N ASN A 904 -17.23 32.86 9.47
CA ASN A 904 -16.49 31.63 9.10
C ASN A 904 -14.97 31.67 9.37
N ASN A 905 -14.42 32.82 9.75
CA ASN A 905 -12.99 33.06 9.98
C ASN A 905 -12.11 32.67 8.78
N GLY A 906 -12.67 32.53 7.57
CA GLY A 906 -11.93 32.08 6.39
C GLY A 906 -11.02 33.17 5.83
N LEU A 907 -9.81 32.79 5.41
CA LEU A 907 -8.91 33.65 4.65
C LEU A 907 -9.24 33.60 3.15
N TYR A 908 -9.60 34.75 2.59
CA TYR A 908 -9.93 34.92 1.17
C TYR A 908 -8.88 35.77 0.48
N THR A 909 -8.72 35.56 -0.84
CA THR A 909 -7.99 36.47 -1.73
C THR A 909 -8.93 36.94 -2.83
N ALA A 910 -8.84 38.22 -3.20
CA ALA A 910 -9.56 38.82 -4.30
C ALA A 910 -8.66 39.79 -5.07
N TYR A 911 -9.00 40.02 -6.34
CA TYR A 911 -8.27 40.93 -7.22
C TYR A 911 -9.13 42.13 -7.59
N PHE A 912 -8.50 43.29 -7.69
CA PHE A 912 -9.17 44.57 -7.96
C PHE A 912 -8.44 45.32 -9.07
N ASP A 913 -9.19 46.11 -9.84
CA ASP A 913 -8.65 47.04 -10.82
C ASP A 913 -8.04 48.29 -10.15
N GLN A 914 -7.52 49.21 -10.97
CA GLN A 914 -6.92 50.46 -10.50
C GLN A 914 -7.90 51.38 -9.75
N HIS A 915 -9.20 51.19 -9.94
CA HIS A 915 -10.27 51.95 -9.29
C HIS A 915 -10.81 51.26 -8.03
N LEU A 916 -10.16 50.15 -7.59
CA LEU A 916 -10.59 49.31 -6.48
C LEU A 916 -11.95 48.64 -6.72
N ASN A 917 -12.36 48.46 -7.98
CA ASN A 917 -13.47 47.60 -8.31
C ASN A 917 -12.99 46.16 -8.33
N ILE A 918 -13.80 45.27 -7.76
CA ILE A 918 -13.47 43.85 -7.71
C ILE A 918 -13.57 43.22 -9.10
N ILE A 919 -12.56 42.43 -9.46
CA ILE A 919 -12.57 41.65 -10.70
C ILE A 919 -13.42 40.40 -10.46
N PRO A 920 -14.54 40.21 -11.19
CA PRO A 920 -15.45 39.09 -10.97
C PRO A 920 -14.77 37.72 -11.08
N GLN A 921 -15.26 36.73 -10.33
CA GLN A 921 -14.79 35.34 -10.34
C GLN A 921 -13.31 35.15 -9.93
N THR A 922 -12.68 36.16 -9.30
CA THR A 922 -11.30 36.07 -8.80
C THR A 922 -11.19 35.81 -7.30
N ILE A 923 -12.33 35.77 -6.59
CA ILE A 923 -12.35 35.49 -5.16
C ILE A 923 -12.10 34.00 -4.94
N ASP A 924 -11.04 33.70 -4.19
CA ASP A 924 -10.71 32.35 -3.76
C ASP A 924 -10.57 32.26 -2.24
N ARG A 925 -10.91 31.11 -1.67
CA ARG A 925 -10.67 30.81 -0.26
C ARG A 925 -9.42 29.95 -0.15
N ILE A 926 -8.40 30.46 0.53
CA ILE A 926 -7.08 29.82 0.52
C ILE A 926 -7.00 28.63 1.50
N GLU A 927 -7.80 28.68 2.57
CA GLU A 927 -7.79 27.67 3.63
C GLU A 927 -8.91 26.64 3.48
N TYR A 928 -8.67 25.43 3.99
CA TYR A 928 -9.64 24.34 4.04
C TYR A 928 -10.93 24.72 4.82
N PHE A 929 -12.09 24.21 4.40
CA PHE A 929 -13.40 24.72 4.85
C PHE A 929 -14.49 23.68 5.17
N GLN A 930 -14.14 22.42 5.44
CA GLN A 930 -15.16 21.44 5.86
C GLN A 930 -15.81 21.79 7.21
N ASN A 931 -17.11 21.51 7.33
CA ASN A 931 -18.00 21.68 8.50
C ASN A 931 -18.58 23.08 8.75
N ILE A 932 -18.23 24.10 7.96
CA ILE A 932 -18.79 25.46 8.11
C ILE A 932 -19.99 25.70 7.17
N ALA A 933 -20.08 24.93 6.10
CA ALA A 933 -21.18 24.93 5.12
C ALA A 933 -22.04 23.65 5.17
N ALA A 934 -22.32 23.11 6.36
CA ALA A 934 -23.04 21.83 6.53
C ALA A 934 -24.47 21.82 5.96
N CYS A 935 -25.17 22.95 6.05
CA CYS A 935 -26.46 23.23 5.41
C CYS A 935 -26.41 23.19 3.88
N PHE A 936 -25.21 23.17 3.30
CA PHE A 936 -24.99 23.20 1.87
C PHE A 936 -24.45 21.85 1.43
N SER A 937 -25.16 21.14 0.57
CA SER A 937 -24.59 19.94 -0.06
C SER A 937 -24.00 20.30 -1.43
N ASN A 938 -22.68 20.14 -1.54
CA ASN A 938 -21.93 19.89 -2.77
C ASN A 938 -21.88 21.00 -3.87
N SER A 939 -21.89 22.30 -3.56
CA SER A 939 -21.56 23.38 -4.53
C SER A 939 -20.09 23.86 -4.42
N LEU A 940 -19.51 24.37 -5.52
CA LEU A 940 -18.18 25.05 -5.51
C LEU A 940 -18.22 26.28 -4.59
N MET A 941 -19.41 26.82 -4.40
CA MET A 941 -19.67 27.99 -3.58
C MET A 941 -19.79 27.68 -2.09
N GLN A 942 -19.69 26.41 -1.69
CA GLN A 942 -19.57 26.00 -0.28
C GLN A 942 -18.45 26.74 0.44
N ARG A 943 -17.36 27.08 -0.28
CA ARG A 943 -16.23 27.80 0.30
C ARG A 943 -16.63 29.14 0.89
N PHE A 944 -17.68 29.76 0.36
CA PHE A 944 -18.20 31.07 0.73
C PHE A 944 -19.28 31.04 1.82
N CYS A 945 -19.93 29.90 2.08
CA CYS A 945 -21.08 29.85 2.98
C CYS A 945 -20.68 29.61 4.45
N HIS A 946 -21.34 30.32 5.38
CA HIS A 946 -21.43 29.96 6.79
C HIS A 946 -22.89 29.67 7.14
N CYS A 947 -23.23 28.46 7.55
CA CYS A 947 -24.63 28.09 7.74
C CYS A 947 -25.31 28.80 8.92
N LYS A 948 -26.53 29.31 8.71
CA LYS A 948 -27.39 29.89 9.75
C LYS A 948 -27.81 28.87 10.81
N LYS A 949 -28.03 27.62 10.41
CA LYS A 949 -28.33 26.47 11.28
C LYS A 949 -27.42 25.31 10.89
N ARG A 950 -26.86 24.60 11.89
CA ARG A 950 -25.93 23.48 11.69
C ARG A 950 -26.63 22.20 11.27
#